data_AF-A0A7S0PSI9-F1
#
_entry.id   AF-A0A7S0PSI9-F1
#
_cell.length_a   1.000
_cell.length_b   1.000
_cell.length_c   1.000
_cell.angle_alpha   90.00
_cell.angle_beta   90.00
_cell.angle_gamma   90.00
#
_symmetry.space_group_name_H-M   'P 1'
#
loop_
_entity.id
_entity.type
_entity.pdbx_description
1 polymer ?
#
loop_
_entity_poly.entity_id
_entity_poly.type
_entity_poly.pdbx_seq_one_letter_code
_entity_poly.pdbx_strand_id
1 'polypeptide(L)'
;MMKMKMKIKINHQPRWVSSSSSSSLHGAVGDAACDVEDVENANEAQLHSILNELTNTTYFRLFQVDLKRTCKFWGKAGAAVDASAGDVGDEEPKCATGFGAAADAFGADASSSSASSFTSKAPPKTMCSLDLESKDGKGMLWSPTTSIVDRTISKPEASALAHKGAAEADCSDEELPTFWTDMCHKFTPGEQTEFVNLQLNPERWTGYNGSHVWRAIYEENCLKSALSVDDMCYEERVLYRLLSGMHASINIHIALHSKPPKRASGETEWASDIKKFMDLFAEHPDRLKNLHFSFVVLLRALRKAAPALAKMDVRIGQDEREDAHTQALMNRLLESHILSSCRDVFGAFDEKSLFKDVQSTLNAESGSVDRVFDPSQELAPISLKTQFKDIFLNISEVMDCISCQKCKLHGKLQLLGLGTALKVLLLPEDMLESSLNKQEVVALINTIAKFSHAIRSVPILLNEARLENVKNAKANTGGFSVTSPKPGASATPLEAAIHATATYVKSGVLNRDSEVAIIDAVLREDPKVLVLAKYYAENMPLRFIEHALRTLGLSPLRMREGDEHVDAIVVGGGLAGLTAALTVLDRGGRVVLIEKESFIGGNSQWASSGINGVIKTSFDQNADSEEAYTDDCEKSSYGNGNGAADLDPETVEHIPTLTSRAGQTIEWLRRRVGADLSLLSQLGGHSYARTYRPTEGMAGSSLVFSLKGKCEEYADSGRFKVVKKARVSDIITDADGHVAGVRWVPSDGTKGGGEINSRNVLLATGGYSNDRHGDDALLTKYAPQLTKFATTNTKGTTGDGHKLAFKLGAGAVDMQRVQVHPTGFINPDDESADTKTLAAELLRGAGGILLTRSGARFANELGTRDYVSARMQEEDPSKLDFVLLLNEKAASEANKHVPLYMKKNLLKKFDSLPQLTGWMAARGSIDELVLSSTLQRYNADAQNGRDAFNKTFFPNAPFDVSGPFYAGRVTPVVHYTMGGVKVDNTGRVLRPDGSQIVGLYAAGEIIGGVHGKNRLGGNALTECAVFGRLVGEDVVVDSSTPTTTTTMTASAPVQQPTKSEFKDVSAIELAKHASADDCWVALYGQVYDFTDFLEDHPAGAEAILKYGGTDGTAIFEAVHSRNMLDDFEPIGRLV
;
A
#
# COMPACT_ATOMS: atom_id res chain seq x y z
N MET A 1 68.73 25.70 24.71
CA MET A 1 67.34 26.19 24.79
C MET A 1 66.59 25.71 23.56
N MET A 2 65.33 25.30 23.58
CA MET A 2 64.48 24.77 24.66
C MET A 2 63.39 23.93 23.96
N LYS A 3 63.08 22.72 24.46
CA LYS A 3 62.11 21.83 23.79
C LYS A 3 60.68 22.39 23.91
N MET A 4 59.90 22.33 22.84
CA MET A 4 58.45 22.20 22.98
C MET A 4 57.91 21.24 21.91
N LYS A 5 57.38 20.10 22.38
CA LYS A 5 56.65 19.14 21.54
C LYS A 5 55.25 19.69 21.30
N MET A 6 54.74 19.62 20.08
CA MET A 6 53.30 19.68 19.85
C MET A 6 52.89 18.50 18.96
N LYS A 7 52.13 17.56 19.53
CA LYS A 7 51.51 16.45 18.79
C LYS A 7 50.33 17.03 18.00
N ILE A 8 50.42 17.09 16.68
CA ILE A 8 49.23 17.23 15.83
C ILE A 8 48.66 15.83 15.63
N LYS A 9 47.48 15.56 16.21
CA LYS A 9 46.65 14.43 15.80
C LYS A 9 46.12 14.75 14.40
N ILE A 10 46.58 14.02 13.39
CA ILE A 10 45.87 13.98 12.11
C ILE A 10 44.63 13.11 12.33
N ASN A 11 43.50 13.75 12.63
CA ASN A 11 42.20 13.09 12.48
C ASN A 11 42.00 12.86 10.98
N HIS A 12 42.18 11.63 10.51
CA HIS A 12 41.55 11.20 9.27
C HIS A 12 40.04 11.15 9.50
N GLN A 13 39.35 12.27 9.23
CA GLN A 13 37.95 12.19 8.84
C GLN A 13 37.89 11.47 7.48
N PRO A 14 36.94 10.54 7.27
CA PRO A 14 36.77 9.91 5.97
C PRO A 14 36.43 10.97 4.92
N ARG A 15 37.26 11.06 3.88
CA ARG A 15 37.07 11.98 2.76
C ARG A 15 35.88 11.52 1.91
N TRP A 16 34.72 12.12 2.14
CA TRP A 16 33.65 12.21 1.13
C TRP A 16 33.48 13.63 0.58
N VAL A 17 34.50 14.49 0.79
CA VAL A 17 34.56 15.85 0.24
C VAL A 17 35.97 16.14 -0.26
N SER A 18 36.25 15.73 -1.51
CA SER A 18 37.09 16.49 -2.46
C SER A 18 37.14 15.80 -3.82
N SER A 19 36.96 16.58 -4.89
CA SER A 19 37.30 16.30 -6.30
C SER A 19 36.73 15.03 -6.95
N SER A 20 35.78 15.25 -7.88
CA SER A 20 35.64 14.55 -9.17
C SER A 20 35.96 13.04 -9.24
N SER A 21 34.91 12.25 -9.52
CA SER A 21 34.86 10.80 -9.78
C SER A 21 34.87 9.84 -8.57
N SER A 22 33.66 9.42 -8.14
CA SER A 22 33.41 8.09 -7.56
C SER A 22 31.92 7.70 -7.63
N SER A 23 31.60 6.86 -8.62
CA SER A 23 30.58 5.79 -8.58
C SER A 23 29.32 5.97 -7.72
N SER A 24 28.24 6.40 -8.37
CA SER A 24 26.87 6.14 -7.90
C SER A 24 26.50 4.66 -8.00
N LEU A 25 25.63 4.18 -7.10
CA LEU A 25 24.94 2.88 -7.19
C LEU A 25 23.77 2.99 -8.19
N HIS A 26 24.09 3.34 -9.44
CA HIS A 26 23.13 3.56 -10.53
C HIS A 26 23.66 2.97 -11.84
N GLY A 27 22.75 2.61 -12.75
CA GLY A 27 23.03 2.03 -14.06
C GLY A 27 23.63 0.62 -14.02
N ALA A 28 24.06 0.14 -15.19
CA ALA A 28 24.31 -1.26 -15.52
C ALA A 28 24.86 -2.17 -14.42
N VAL A 29 24.25 -3.35 -14.31
CA VAL A 29 24.61 -4.47 -13.42
C VAL A 29 25.75 -5.31 -14.02
N GLY A 30 26.75 -4.63 -14.61
CA GLY A 30 27.97 -5.26 -15.15
C GLY A 30 27.69 -6.25 -16.27
N ASP A 31 27.96 -7.54 -16.01
CA ASP A 31 27.84 -8.64 -16.97
C ASP A 31 26.37 -9.16 -17.14
N ALA A 32 25.38 -8.36 -16.73
CA ALA A 32 23.95 -8.60 -16.93
C ALA A 32 23.29 -7.43 -17.67
N ALA A 33 22.40 -7.73 -18.60
CA ALA A 33 21.71 -6.76 -19.47
C ALA A 33 20.51 -6.06 -18.79
N CYS A 34 20.73 -5.48 -17.62
CA CYS A 34 19.77 -4.64 -16.89
C CYS A 34 20.50 -3.60 -16.02
N ASP A 35 19.79 -2.54 -15.63
CA ASP A 35 20.29 -1.53 -14.69
C ASP A 35 19.95 -1.91 -13.23
N VAL A 36 20.63 -1.31 -12.26
CA VAL A 36 20.39 -1.58 -10.81
C VAL A 36 18.94 -1.26 -10.45
N GLU A 37 18.43 -0.19 -11.02
CA GLU A 37 17.08 0.33 -10.88
C GLU A 37 16.01 -0.70 -11.32
N ASP A 38 16.24 -1.45 -12.41
CA ASP A 38 15.31 -2.50 -12.86
C ASP A 38 15.20 -3.63 -11.83
N VAL A 39 16.34 -3.98 -11.23
CA VAL A 39 16.45 -5.04 -10.22
C VAL A 39 15.78 -4.62 -8.91
N GLU A 40 16.00 -3.37 -8.46
CA GLU A 40 15.33 -2.81 -7.29
C GLU A 40 13.81 -2.73 -7.51
N ASN A 41 13.35 -2.20 -8.63
CA ASN A 41 11.92 -2.09 -8.98
C ASN A 41 11.22 -3.45 -9.03
N ALA A 42 11.80 -4.44 -9.70
CA ALA A 42 11.24 -5.80 -9.77
C ALA A 42 11.17 -6.47 -8.38
N ASN A 43 12.17 -6.21 -7.53
CA ASN A 43 12.23 -6.71 -6.17
C ASN A 43 11.12 -6.11 -5.29
N GLU A 44 10.97 -4.79 -5.29
CA GLU A 44 10.00 -4.09 -4.44
C GLU A 44 8.54 -4.30 -4.88
N ALA A 45 8.27 -4.32 -6.19
CA ALA A 45 6.90 -4.34 -6.71
C ALA A 45 6.14 -5.63 -6.34
N GLN A 46 6.79 -6.80 -6.43
CA GLN A 46 6.11 -8.10 -6.29
C GLN A 46 6.96 -9.21 -5.66
N LEU A 47 8.26 -9.31 -5.95
CA LEU A 47 9.06 -10.49 -5.55
C LEU A 47 9.28 -10.55 -4.02
N HIS A 48 9.61 -9.42 -3.39
CA HIS A 48 9.99 -9.40 -1.98
C HIS A 48 8.88 -9.87 -1.03
N SER A 49 7.62 -9.50 -1.27
CA SER A 49 6.49 -9.92 -0.43
C SER A 49 6.24 -11.42 -0.53
N ILE A 50 6.20 -11.96 -1.74
CA ILE A 50 5.99 -13.40 -1.98
C ILE A 50 7.13 -14.24 -1.36
N LEU A 51 8.38 -13.82 -1.53
CA LEU A 51 9.54 -14.51 -0.95
C LEU A 51 9.54 -14.47 0.59
N ASN A 52 9.16 -13.33 1.18
CA ASN A 52 9.04 -13.17 2.63
C ASN A 52 7.89 -14.01 3.20
N GLU A 53 6.73 -14.08 2.55
CA GLU A 53 5.64 -14.97 2.94
C GLU A 53 6.03 -16.45 2.80
N LEU A 54 6.63 -16.84 1.66
CA LEU A 54 6.98 -18.23 1.36
C LEU A 54 8.02 -18.79 2.34
N THR A 55 9.07 -18.03 2.67
CA THR A 55 10.10 -18.44 3.64
C THR A 55 9.60 -18.56 5.08
N ASN A 56 8.45 -17.98 5.41
CA ASN A 56 7.84 -18.12 6.74
C ASN A 56 7.00 -19.41 6.91
N THR A 57 6.66 -20.10 5.82
CA THR A 57 5.96 -21.39 5.85
C THR A 57 6.81 -22.50 6.44
N THR A 58 6.17 -23.52 7.01
CA THR A 58 6.83 -24.69 7.63
C THR A 58 7.71 -25.44 6.64
N TYR A 59 7.37 -25.48 5.33
CA TYR A 59 8.21 -26.14 4.32
C TYR A 59 9.56 -25.44 4.12
N PHE A 60 9.56 -24.10 4.03
CA PHE A 60 10.75 -23.32 3.69
C PHE A 60 11.54 -22.84 4.91
N ARG A 61 10.95 -22.76 6.11
CA ARG A 61 11.70 -22.42 7.34
C ARG A 61 12.50 -23.58 7.92
N LEU A 62 12.20 -24.82 7.55
CA LEU A 62 12.85 -26.02 8.07
C LEU A 62 13.97 -26.51 7.14
N PHE A 63 15.21 -26.32 7.56
CA PHE A 63 16.40 -26.65 6.78
C PHE A 63 17.25 -27.73 7.47
N GLN A 64 17.72 -28.73 6.71
CA GLN A 64 18.59 -29.80 7.22
C GLN A 64 20.06 -29.43 7.02
N VAL A 65 20.86 -29.54 8.08
CA VAL A 65 22.27 -29.09 8.07
C VAL A 65 23.16 -29.97 8.94
N ASP A 66 24.43 -30.12 8.54
CA ASP A 66 25.50 -30.58 9.44
C ASP A 66 26.30 -29.38 9.97
N LEU A 67 26.20 -29.13 11.28
CA LEU A 67 26.97 -28.10 12.00
C LEU A 67 28.16 -28.68 12.78
N LYS A 68 28.31 -30.00 12.86
CA LYS A 68 29.29 -30.73 13.66
C LYS A 68 30.53 -31.15 12.87
N ARG A 69 30.46 -31.17 11.53
CA ARG A 69 31.61 -31.42 10.64
C ARG A 69 32.81 -30.52 11.00
N THR A 70 33.97 -31.15 11.12
CA THR A 70 35.22 -30.53 11.60
C THR A 70 35.98 -29.86 10.46
N CYS A 71 36.55 -28.69 10.73
CA CYS A 71 37.46 -28.00 9.83
C CYS A 71 38.61 -28.88 9.34
N LYS A 72 38.86 -28.89 8.04
CA LYS A 72 40.02 -29.57 7.42
C LYS A 72 41.26 -28.67 7.29
N PHE A 73 41.08 -27.35 7.15
CA PHE A 73 42.16 -26.40 6.86
C PHE A 73 42.93 -25.95 8.10
N TRP A 74 42.26 -25.81 9.25
CA TRP A 74 42.82 -25.25 10.48
C TRP A 74 42.86 -26.31 11.58
N GLY A 75 44.05 -26.82 11.88
CA GLY A 75 44.29 -27.79 12.94
C GLY A 75 43.97 -27.24 14.33
N LYS A 76 43.54 -28.12 15.25
CA LYS A 76 43.07 -27.74 16.59
C LYS A 76 44.11 -26.95 17.40
N ALA A 77 43.76 -25.72 17.77
CA ALA A 77 44.24 -25.08 18.99
C ALA A 77 43.04 -24.83 19.92
N GLY A 78 43.09 -25.32 21.16
CA GLY A 78 42.03 -25.11 22.16
C GLY A 78 41.06 -26.28 22.35
N ALA A 79 41.57 -27.46 22.71
CA ALA A 79 40.74 -28.43 23.44
C ALA A 79 40.72 -28.05 24.93
N ALA A 80 39.52 -28.05 25.52
CA ALA A 80 39.24 -27.89 26.96
C ALA A 80 39.71 -26.61 27.67
N VAL A 81 38.74 -25.83 28.17
CA VAL A 81 38.90 -25.05 29.40
C VAL A 81 37.68 -25.33 30.28
N ASP A 82 37.81 -26.34 31.15
CA ASP A 82 37.05 -26.38 32.40
C ASP A 82 37.58 -25.28 33.34
N ALA A 83 36.80 -24.91 34.35
CA ALA A 83 37.03 -23.71 35.16
C ALA A 83 38.36 -23.70 35.95
N SER A 84 39.09 -22.56 35.94
CA SER A 84 39.49 -21.77 37.14
C SER A 84 40.72 -20.85 36.93
N ALA A 85 40.65 -19.65 37.55
CA ALA A 85 41.73 -18.77 38.08
C ALA A 85 42.93 -18.30 37.19
N GLY A 86 43.41 -17.06 37.44
CA GLY A 86 44.79 -16.65 37.08
C GLY A 86 44.98 -15.20 36.64
N ASP A 87 45.48 -14.36 37.55
CA ASP A 87 45.67 -12.90 37.51
C ASP A 87 46.98 -12.39 36.81
N VAL A 88 47.10 -11.06 36.65
CA VAL A 88 48.32 -10.20 36.42
C VAL A 88 49.04 -10.17 35.04
N GLY A 89 49.39 -8.96 34.56
CA GLY A 89 50.74 -8.71 34.00
C GLY A 89 50.93 -7.83 32.75
N ASP A 90 51.34 -6.57 32.95
CA ASP A 90 51.65 -5.51 31.96
C ASP A 90 52.88 -5.70 31.00
N GLU A 91 53.00 -4.73 30.08
CA GLU A 91 54.19 -4.21 29.36
C GLU A 91 54.47 -4.59 27.87
N GLU A 92 54.63 -3.53 27.05
CA GLU A 92 55.16 -3.51 25.66
C GLU A 92 56.73 -3.49 25.67
N PRO A 93 57.51 -3.02 24.63
CA PRO A 93 57.29 -2.88 23.18
C PRO A 93 58.50 -3.37 22.30
N LYS A 94 58.39 -3.34 20.95
CA LYS A 94 59.22 -2.54 19.99
C LYS A 94 59.28 -3.08 18.54
N CYS A 95 59.38 -2.13 17.58
CA CYS A 95 59.38 -2.33 16.13
C CYS A 95 60.79 -2.41 15.50
N ALA A 96 60.90 -2.88 14.24
CA ALA A 96 61.83 -2.32 13.24
C ALA A 96 61.52 -2.73 11.77
N THR A 97 61.38 -1.72 10.87
CA THR A 97 61.87 -1.61 9.46
C THR A 97 61.72 -2.76 8.44
N GLY A 98 61.48 -2.52 7.13
CA GLY A 98 61.45 -1.27 6.35
C GLY A 98 61.08 -1.48 4.86
N PHE A 99 61.10 -0.40 4.05
CA PHE A 99 60.66 -0.35 2.64
C PHE A 99 61.65 -0.94 1.62
N GLY A 100 61.16 -1.37 0.44
CA GLY A 100 61.97 -1.61 -0.76
C GLY A 100 61.19 -2.14 -1.98
N ALA A 101 61.57 -1.72 -3.19
CA ALA A 101 60.93 -2.08 -4.47
C ALA A 101 61.96 -1.92 -5.63
N ALA A 102 61.75 -2.35 -6.88
CA ALA A 102 60.56 -2.90 -7.57
C ALA A 102 60.97 -3.78 -8.79
N ALA A 103 59.96 -4.28 -9.51
CA ALA A 103 59.94 -4.57 -10.96
C ALA A 103 60.64 -5.83 -11.55
N ASP A 104 59.85 -6.50 -12.42
CA ASP A 104 60.15 -7.11 -13.74
C ASP A 104 60.95 -8.43 -13.94
N ALA A 105 60.18 -9.50 -14.22
CA ALA A 105 60.08 -10.26 -15.50
C ALA A 105 61.19 -11.21 -16.08
N PHE A 106 60.69 -12.25 -16.78
CA PHE A 106 61.30 -13.16 -17.80
C PHE A 106 62.11 -14.43 -17.42
N GLY A 107 61.85 -15.52 -18.19
CA GLY A 107 62.66 -16.77 -18.32
C GLY A 107 61.95 -18.05 -17.81
N ALA A 108 61.44 -18.98 -18.62
CA ALA A 108 62.13 -19.99 -19.47
C ALA A 108 62.86 -21.11 -18.64
N ASP A 109 62.88 -22.40 -18.98
CA ASP A 109 62.44 -23.10 -20.20
C ASP A 109 62.21 -24.63 -19.98
N ALA A 110 61.50 -25.26 -20.94
CA ALA A 110 61.60 -26.64 -21.45
C ALA A 110 61.96 -27.89 -20.59
N SER A 111 61.04 -28.86 -20.59
CA SER A 111 61.19 -30.23 -21.18
C SER A 111 61.28 -31.54 -20.34
N SER A 112 60.60 -32.53 -20.90
CA SER A 112 60.88 -33.99 -20.92
C SER A 112 60.29 -34.91 -19.83
N SER A 113 60.07 -36.16 -20.25
CA SER A 113 59.08 -37.11 -19.73
C SER A 113 59.70 -38.42 -19.24
N SER A 114 59.09 -39.10 -18.24
CA SER A 114 58.63 -40.52 -18.37
C SER A 114 58.24 -41.22 -17.05
N ALA A 115 57.14 -41.98 -17.12
CA ALA A 115 56.89 -43.32 -16.50
C ALA A 115 57.05 -43.59 -14.98
N SER A 116 55.89 -43.63 -14.31
CA SER A 116 55.41 -44.69 -13.38
C SER A 116 56.26 -45.19 -12.18
N SER A 117 55.85 -44.78 -10.96
CA SER A 117 55.29 -45.75 -9.99
C SER A 117 54.28 -45.05 -9.06
N PHE A 118 53.05 -45.56 -8.98
CA PHE A 118 51.98 -44.92 -8.20
C PHE A 118 51.94 -45.48 -6.77
N THR A 119 52.46 -44.69 -5.83
CA THR A 119 52.15 -44.81 -4.39
C THR A 119 51.32 -43.59 -3.99
N SER A 120 50.30 -43.81 -3.17
CA SER A 120 49.29 -42.78 -2.83
C SER A 120 49.92 -41.55 -2.17
N LYS A 121 50.03 -40.45 -2.91
CA LYS A 121 50.41 -39.13 -2.39
C LYS A 121 49.19 -38.20 -2.33
N ALA A 122 49.26 -37.25 -1.40
CA ALA A 122 48.28 -36.22 -1.15
C ALA A 122 47.92 -35.40 -2.42
N PRO A 123 46.75 -34.76 -2.48
CA PRO A 123 46.37 -33.89 -3.60
C PRO A 123 47.42 -32.79 -3.83
N PRO A 124 47.60 -32.33 -5.08
CA PRO A 124 48.60 -31.33 -5.41
C PRO A 124 48.28 -30.01 -4.71
N LYS A 125 49.29 -29.40 -4.06
CA LYS A 125 49.17 -28.04 -3.57
C LYS A 125 48.96 -27.09 -4.75
N THR A 126 47.89 -26.30 -4.73
CA THR A 126 47.77 -25.11 -5.58
C THR A 126 48.87 -24.10 -5.20
N MET A 127 49.23 -23.21 -6.13
CA MET A 127 50.36 -22.27 -5.95
C MET A 127 50.18 -21.23 -4.83
N CYS A 128 49.01 -21.18 -4.19
CA CYS A 128 48.66 -20.21 -3.15
C CYS A 128 48.58 -20.81 -1.73
N SER A 129 49.39 -21.83 -1.43
CA SER A 129 49.51 -22.42 -0.09
C SER A 129 50.04 -21.38 0.92
N LEU A 130 49.16 -20.83 1.76
CA LEU A 130 49.54 -19.99 2.91
C LEU A 130 50.27 -20.83 3.98
N ASP A 131 51.44 -20.35 4.43
CA ASP A 131 52.02 -20.79 5.70
C ASP A 131 51.20 -20.19 6.84
N LEU A 132 50.46 -21.04 7.55
CA LEU A 132 49.57 -20.66 8.66
C LEU A 132 50.30 -20.55 10.02
N GLU A 133 51.64 -20.49 10.04
CA GLU A 133 52.39 -20.19 11.26
C GLU A 133 52.23 -18.71 11.64
N SER A 134 51.55 -18.45 12.77
CA SER A 134 51.38 -17.09 13.27
C SER A 134 52.72 -16.50 13.68
N LYS A 135 53.13 -15.40 13.03
CA LYS A 135 54.38 -14.67 13.33
C LYS A 135 54.49 -14.12 14.77
N ASP A 136 53.40 -14.19 15.54
CA ASP A 136 53.29 -13.56 16.86
C ASP A 136 53.60 -14.53 18.02
N GLY A 137 53.79 -15.82 17.78
CA GLY A 137 54.15 -16.84 18.79
C GLY A 137 53.12 -17.06 19.92
N LYS A 138 52.03 -16.29 19.93
CA LYS A 138 50.89 -16.41 20.84
C LYS A 138 49.81 -17.21 20.12
N GLY A 139 49.47 -18.39 20.64
CA GLY A 139 48.44 -19.26 20.07
C GLY A 139 47.10 -18.52 19.92
N MET A 140 46.32 -18.89 18.89
CA MET A 140 45.09 -18.18 18.49
C MET A 140 44.03 -18.13 19.61
N LEU A 141 44.02 -17.03 20.38
CA LEU A 141 43.10 -16.81 21.50
C LEU A 141 41.88 -15.99 21.06
N TRP A 142 41.06 -16.51 20.13
CA TRP A 142 40.02 -15.72 19.47
C TRP A 142 38.58 -16.27 19.63
N SER A 143 37.89 -15.65 20.61
CA SER A 143 36.44 -15.59 20.83
C SER A 143 35.76 -16.80 21.51
N PRO A 144 34.81 -16.57 22.45
CA PRO A 144 34.18 -17.62 23.24
C PRO A 144 33.21 -18.48 22.41
N THR A 145 32.84 -19.64 22.95
CA THR A 145 31.88 -20.60 22.36
C THR A 145 30.58 -19.89 21.98
N THR A 146 30.41 -19.62 20.68
CA THR A 146 29.46 -18.62 20.17
C THR A 146 28.03 -19.14 20.08
N SER A 147 27.06 -18.21 20.14
CA SER A 147 25.60 -18.40 20.12
C SER A 147 25.13 -19.71 19.48
N ILE A 148 24.72 -20.66 20.35
CA ILE A 148 24.19 -21.97 19.98
C ILE A 148 22.95 -21.78 19.10
N VAL A 149 22.82 -22.59 18.04
CA VAL A 149 21.62 -22.67 17.20
C VAL A 149 20.45 -23.19 18.04
N ASP A 150 19.31 -22.50 17.97
CA ASP A 150 18.07 -22.99 18.58
C ASP A 150 17.59 -24.21 17.79
N ARG A 151 17.47 -25.35 18.49
CA ARG A 151 17.09 -26.66 17.94
C ARG A 151 15.64 -27.01 18.24
N THR A 152 14.85 -26.05 18.69
CA THR A 152 13.44 -26.26 19.01
C THR A 152 12.66 -26.53 17.73
N ILE A 153 12.28 -27.80 17.54
CA ILE A 153 11.31 -28.26 16.56
C ILE A 153 10.06 -28.69 17.34
N SER A 154 8.88 -28.25 16.93
CA SER A 154 7.63 -28.61 17.61
C SER A 154 7.28 -30.10 17.40
N LYS A 155 6.45 -30.66 18.29
CA LYS A 155 6.03 -32.07 18.17
C LYS A 155 5.32 -32.38 16.83
N PRO A 156 4.43 -31.52 16.29
CA PRO A 156 3.84 -31.74 14.97
C PRO A 156 4.88 -31.72 13.84
N GLU A 157 5.79 -30.73 13.83
CA GLU A 157 6.87 -30.65 12.83
C GLU A 157 7.75 -31.90 12.85
N ALA A 158 8.17 -32.35 14.03
CA ALA A 158 8.96 -33.58 14.20
C ALA A 158 8.21 -34.83 13.72
N SER A 159 6.90 -34.92 13.95
CA SER A 159 6.07 -36.04 13.48
C SER A 159 5.89 -36.03 11.96
N ALA A 160 5.72 -34.86 11.34
CA ALA A 160 5.57 -34.73 9.90
C ALA A 160 6.89 -35.00 9.15
N LEU A 161 8.02 -34.53 9.70
CA LEU A 161 9.36 -34.88 9.21
C LEU A 161 9.63 -36.40 9.30
N ALA A 162 9.19 -37.06 10.38
CA ALA A 162 9.34 -38.51 10.53
C ALA A 162 8.49 -39.32 9.54
N HIS A 163 7.28 -38.86 9.19
CA HIS A 163 6.39 -39.58 8.27
C HIS A 163 6.81 -39.53 6.79
N LYS A 164 7.63 -38.56 6.37
CA LYS A 164 8.19 -38.49 5.00
C LYS A 164 9.61 -39.10 4.85
N GLY A 165 10.17 -39.69 5.91
CA GLY A 165 11.50 -40.29 5.93
C GLY A 165 11.64 -41.64 5.21
N ALA A 166 11.23 -41.72 3.94
CA ALA A 166 11.40 -42.91 3.08
C ALA A 166 11.31 -42.62 1.56
N ALA A 167 11.81 -41.46 1.11
CA ALA A 167 11.97 -41.14 -0.31
C ALA A 167 13.02 -40.03 -0.51
N GLU A 168 14.21 -40.19 0.05
CA GLU A 168 15.37 -39.45 -0.46
C GLU A 168 15.66 -40.01 -1.85
N ALA A 169 15.64 -39.14 -2.87
CA ALA A 169 16.08 -39.50 -4.21
C ALA A 169 17.58 -39.82 -4.14
N ASP A 170 17.90 -41.12 -4.21
CA ASP A 170 19.26 -41.60 -4.12
C ASP A 170 20.05 -41.08 -5.33
N CYS A 171 21.12 -40.33 -5.09
CA CYS A 171 21.99 -39.81 -6.16
C CYS A 171 22.96 -40.91 -6.65
N SER A 172 22.37 -42.06 -7.01
CA SER A 172 22.98 -43.29 -7.51
C SER A 172 22.53 -43.63 -8.93
N ASP A 173 21.65 -42.82 -9.54
CA ASP A 173 21.16 -43.03 -10.91
C ASP A 173 22.30 -42.82 -11.93
N GLU A 174 22.80 -43.93 -12.49
CA GLU A 174 23.97 -43.95 -13.37
C GLU A 174 23.71 -43.36 -14.77
N GLU A 175 22.46 -43.07 -15.12
CA GLU A 175 22.08 -42.50 -16.43
C GLU A 175 22.18 -40.96 -16.51
N LEU A 176 22.34 -40.26 -15.37
CA LEU A 176 22.46 -38.80 -15.35
C LEU A 176 23.92 -38.33 -15.57
N PRO A 177 24.18 -37.26 -16.36
CA PRO A 177 25.53 -36.82 -16.67
C PRO A 177 26.29 -36.41 -15.41
N THR A 178 27.39 -37.14 -15.16
CA THR A 178 28.19 -37.20 -13.91
C THR A 178 28.79 -35.88 -13.43
N PHE A 179 28.58 -34.77 -14.13
CA PHE A 179 29.33 -33.55 -13.92
C PHE A 179 28.82 -32.68 -12.74
N TRP A 180 27.51 -32.63 -12.46
CA TRP A 180 26.94 -31.90 -11.30
C TRP A 180 26.11 -32.78 -10.34
N THR A 181 25.83 -34.04 -10.67
CA THR A 181 25.06 -34.97 -9.82
C THR A 181 25.84 -35.44 -8.59
N ASP A 182 27.16 -35.41 -8.62
CA ASP A 182 28.05 -35.66 -7.48
C ASP A 182 28.23 -34.44 -6.55
N MET A 183 27.67 -33.27 -6.92
CA MET A 183 27.38 -32.18 -5.98
C MET A 183 26.02 -32.33 -5.26
N CYS A 184 25.27 -33.43 -5.48
CA CYS A 184 24.28 -33.84 -4.49
C CYS A 184 24.93 -33.90 -3.11
N HIS A 185 24.25 -33.36 -2.10
CA HIS A 185 24.59 -33.62 -0.70
C HIS A 185 24.35 -35.10 -0.36
N LYS A 186 25.33 -35.96 -0.68
CA LYS A 186 25.39 -37.34 -0.20
C LYS A 186 25.68 -37.28 1.30
N PHE A 187 24.65 -37.34 2.13
CA PHE A 187 24.82 -37.49 3.57
C PHE A 187 25.46 -38.85 3.84
N THR A 188 26.77 -38.83 4.11
CA THR A 188 27.54 -40.06 4.28
C THR A 188 27.02 -40.83 5.51
N PRO A 189 26.76 -42.15 5.44
CA PRO A 189 26.24 -42.91 6.59
C PRO A 189 27.14 -42.77 7.84
N GLY A 190 26.73 -41.93 8.79
CA GLY A 190 27.53 -41.50 9.94
C GLY A 190 27.51 -39.99 10.22
N GLU A 191 27.06 -39.16 9.27
CA GLU A 191 26.90 -37.72 9.46
C GLU A 191 25.72 -37.37 10.38
N GLN A 192 25.96 -36.48 11.35
CA GLN A 192 24.96 -36.10 12.36
C GLN A 192 24.17 -34.87 11.92
N THR A 193 23.38 -35.00 10.85
CA THR A 193 22.50 -33.94 10.34
C THR A 193 21.38 -33.62 11.32
N GLU A 194 21.00 -32.35 11.41
CA GLU A 194 19.86 -31.91 12.22
C GLU A 194 18.99 -30.92 11.42
N PHE A 195 17.66 -31.00 11.61
CA PHE A 195 16.73 -30.00 11.12
C PHE A 195 16.74 -28.79 12.04
N VAL A 196 16.82 -27.60 11.46
CA VAL A 196 16.79 -26.33 12.19
C VAL A 196 15.67 -25.43 11.64
N ASN A 197 15.01 -24.69 12.53
CA ASN A 197 14.06 -23.66 12.15
C ASN A 197 14.81 -22.33 11.94
N LEU A 198 14.77 -21.81 10.72
CA LEU A 198 15.45 -20.58 10.31
C LEU A 198 14.84 -19.32 10.97
N GLN A 199 13.55 -19.32 11.35
CA GLN A 199 12.92 -18.19 12.05
C GLN A 199 13.44 -18.05 13.50
N LEU A 200 13.70 -19.17 14.18
CA LEU A 200 14.31 -19.17 15.52
C LEU A 200 15.81 -18.83 15.48
N ASN A 201 16.41 -18.92 14.29
CA ASN A 201 17.81 -18.67 14.03
C ASN A 201 17.99 -17.59 12.95
N PRO A 202 17.58 -16.33 13.20
CA PRO A 202 17.73 -15.26 12.22
C PRO A 202 19.20 -14.84 12.05
N GLU A 203 19.54 -14.39 10.83
CA GLU A 203 20.89 -13.95 10.48
C GLU A 203 21.17 -12.58 11.10
N ARG A 204 22.08 -12.54 12.08
CA ARG A 204 22.40 -11.34 12.86
C ARG A 204 23.81 -11.40 13.43
N TRP A 205 24.27 -10.30 14.01
CA TRP A 205 25.59 -10.25 14.63
C TRP A 205 25.70 -11.16 15.86
N THR A 206 26.71 -12.03 15.84
CA THR A 206 27.02 -13.00 16.91
C THR A 206 28.29 -12.65 17.69
N GLY A 207 28.98 -11.57 17.32
CA GLY A 207 30.34 -11.26 17.80
C GLY A 207 31.46 -12.01 17.04
N TYR A 208 31.14 -12.90 16.10
CA TYR A 208 32.13 -13.65 15.33
C TYR A 208 32.74 -12.83 14.18
N ASN A 209 34.06 -12.70 14.15
CA ASN A 209 34.78 -12.04 13.06
C ASN A 209 35.20 -13.05 11.98
N GLY A 210 34.34 -13.24 10.97
CA GLY A 210 34.56 -14.15 9.85
C GLY A 210 35.57 -13.70 8.79
N SER A 211 36.29 -12.59 8.98
CA SER A 211 37.22 -12.05 7.95
C SER A 211 38.30 -13.03 7.50
N HIS A 212 38.70 -13.98 8.36
CA HIS A 212 39.66 -15.04 8.03
C HIS A 212 39.06 -16.14 7.13
N VAL A 213 37.77 -16.44 7.30
CA VAL A 213 37.03 -17.37 6.44
C VAL A 213 36.89 -16.79 5.03
N TRP A 214 36.45 -15.53 4.94
CA TRP A 214 36.38 -14.83 3.65
C TRP A 214 37.75 -14.70 3.00
N ARG A 215 38.80 -14.40 3.78
CA ARG A 215 40.17 -14.38 3.28
C ARG A 215 40.54 -15.72 2.63
N ALA A 216 40.32 -16.85 3.31
CA ALA A 216 40.56 -18.18 2.76
C ALA A 216 39.74 -18.45 1.50
N ILE A 217 38.45 -18.09 1.47
CA ILE A 217 37.59 -18.23 0.28
C ILE A 217 38.19 -17.53 -0.96
N TYR A 218 38.73 -16.31 -0.81
CA TYR A 218 39.35 -15.59 -1.93
C TYR A 218 40.80 -16.00 -2.23
N GLU A 219 41.57 -16.45 -1.24
CA GLU A 219 43.00 -16.76 -1.38
C GLU A 219 43.26 -18.23 -1.78
N GLU A 220 42.59 -19.20 -1.17
CA GLU A 220 42.73 -20.64 -1.51
C GLU A 220 42.20 -20.95 -2.92
N ASN A 221 41.25 -20.15 -3.42
CA ASN A 221 40.66 -20.28 -4.76
C ASN A 221 41.25 -19.29 -5.77
N CYS A 222 42.38 -18.65 -5.47
CA CYS A 222 43.14 -17.75 -6.36
C CYS A 222 42.39 -16.50 -6.88
N LEU A 223 41.17 -16.21 -6.41
CA LEU A 223 40.31 -15.09 -6.84
C LEU A 223 40.86 -13.67 -6.56
N LYS A 224 42.11 -13.56 -6.08
CA LYS A 224 42.85 -12.30 -5.85
C LYS A 224 44.01 -12.06 -6.82
N SER A 225 44.33 -12.98 -7.72
CA SER A 225 45.54 -12.87 -8.56
C SER A 225 45.41 -11.88 -9.73
N ALA A 226 44.19 -11.43 -10.05
CA ALA A 226 43.93 -10.42 -11.08
C ALA A 226 44.09 -8.99 -10.53
N LEU A 227 44.73 -8.10 -11.30
CA LEU A 227 44.95 -6.69 -10.92
C LEU A 227 43.68 -5.84 -11.11
N SER A 228 42.84 -6.20 -12.09
CA SER A 228 41.47 -5.72 -12.26
C SER A 228 40.48 -6.88 -12.41
N VAL A 229 39.19 -6.63 -12.12
CA VAL A 229 38.09 -7.56 -12.44
C VAL A 229 37.95 -7.77 -13.95
N ASP A 230 38.40 -6.80 -14.75
CA ASP A 230 38.42 -6.86 -16.21
C ASP A 230 39.48 -7.83 -16.77
N ASP A 231 40.52 -8.15 -15.98
CA ASP A 231 41.59 -9.08 -16.37
C ASP A 231 41.21 -10.57 -16.15
N MET A 232 40.12 -10.84 -15.43
CA MET A 232 39.59 -12.20 -15.26
C MET A 232 38.80 -12.64 -16.49
N CYS A 233 38.85 -13.94 -16.82
CA CYS A 233 37.96 -14.52 -17.83
C CYS A 233 36.48 -14.40 -17.40
N TYR A 234 35.56 -14.54 -18.36
CA TYR A 234 34.13 -14.31 -18.12
C TYR A 234 33.59 -15.20 -17.01
N GLU A 235 33.99 -16.46 -17.00
CA GLU A 235 33.60 -17.44 -16.00
C GLU A 235 34.15 -17.06 -14.61
N GLU A 236 35.47 -16.90 -14.44
CA GLU A 236 36.08 -16.46 -13.16
C GLU A 236 35.43 -15.18 -12.62
N ARG A 237 35.10 -14.24 -13.50
CA ARG A 237 34.39 -13.00 -13.17
C ARG A 237 32.99 -13.27 -12.63
N VAL A 238 32.18 -14.10 -13.29
CA VAL A 238 30.85 -14.51 -12.81
C VAL A 238 30.97 -15.17 -11.44
N LEU A 239 31.92 -16.09 -11.24
CA LEU A 239 32.15 -16.77 -9.96
C LEU A 239 32.55 -15.79 -8.84
N TYR A 240 33.48 -14.88 -9.14
CA TYR A 240 33.88 -13.81 -8.23
C TYR A 240 32.69 -12.93 -7.83
N ARG A 241 31.86 -12.50 -8.80
CA ARG A 241 30.69 -11.67 -8.52
C ARG A 241 29.67 -12.39 -7.65
N LEU A 242 29.41 -13.68 -7.88
CA LEU A 242 28.49 -14.49 -7.07
C LEU A 242 28.94 -14.56 -5.60
N LEU A 243 30.21 -14.87 -5.36
CA LEU A 243 30.79 -14.94 -4.01
C LEU A 243 30.89 -13.56 -3.35
N SER A 244 31.15 -12.52 -4.13
CA SER A 244 31.16 -11.12 -3.69
C SER A 244 29.76 -10.65 -3.28
N GLY A 245 28.72 -11.00 -4.04
CA GLY A 245 27.33 -10.73 -3.70
C GLY A 245 26.85 -11.50 -2.47
N MET A 246 27.26 -12.76 -2.30
CA MET A 246 27.01 -13.54 -1.07
C MET A 246 27.65 -12.86 0.15
N HIS A 247 28.90 -12.43 0.03
CA HIS A 247 29.61 -11.71 1.08
C HIS A 247 28.94 -10.36 1.41
N ALA A 248 28.45 -9.65 0.40
CA ALA A 248 27.67 -8.42 0.58
C ALA A 248 26.35 -8.69 1.32
N SER A 249 25.57 -9.67 0.86
CA SER A 249 24.28 -10.09 1.46
C SER A 249 24.43 -10.41 2.95
N ILE A 250 25.38 -11.29 3.30
CA ILE A 250 25.66 -11.68 4.69
C ILE A 250 26.04 -10.45 5.55
N ASN A 251 26.90 -9.58 5.04
CA ASN A 251 27.32 -8.38 5.77
C ASN A 251 26.18 -7.36 5.97
N ILE A 252 25.24 -7.26 5.02
CA ILE A 252 24.06 -6.38 5.14
C ILE A 252 23.13 -6.88 6.25
N HIS A 253 22.79 -8.18 6.29
CA HIS A 253 21.98 -8.76 7.39
C HIS A 253 22.66 -8.59 8.75
N ILE A 254 23.98 -8.80 8.82
CA ILE A 254 24.76 -8.57 10.03
C ILE A 254 24.78 -7.09 10.45
N ALA A 255 24.77 -6.16 9.49
CA ALA A 255 24.72 -4.72 9.78
C ALA A 255 23.32 -4.27 10.24
N LEU A 256 22.25 -4.80 9.66
CA LEU A 256 20.86 -4.54 10.08
C LEU A 256 20.59 -4.97 11.52
N HIS A 257 21.13 -6.13 11.91
CA HIS A 257 20.90 -6.73 13.23
C HIS A 257 22.20 -6.84 14.01
N SER A 258 22.89 -5.71 14.20
CA SER A 258 24.21 -5.67 14.85
C SER A 258 24.14 -5.40 16.35
N LYS A 259 23.27 -4.49 16.78
CA LYS A 259 23.16 -4.06 18.18
C LYS A 259 22.02 -4.85 18.87
N PRO A 260 22.30 -5.66 19.91
CA PRO A 260 21.25 -6.43 20.58
C PRO A 260 20.34 -5.54 21.47
N PRO A 261 19.08 -5.96 21.70
CA PRO A 261 18.14 -5.28 22.59
C PRO A 261 18.72 -5.00 23.99
N LYS A 262 18.54 -3.78 24.48
CA LYS A 262 19.03 -3.35 25.80
C LYS A 262 17.86 -3.09 26.76
N ARG A 263 17.64 -4.06 27.66
CA ARG A 263 16.67 -3.94 28.77
C ARG A 263 16.85 -2.67 29.64
N ALA A 264 18.06 -2.12 29.71
CA ALA A 264 18.37 -0.93 30.50
C ALA A 264 17.96 0.41 29.84
N SER A 265 17.78 0.45 28.52
CA SER A 265 17.32 1.64 27.78
C SER A 265 15.90 1.52 27.21
N GLY A 266 15.22 0.40 27.49
CA GLY A 266 13.88 0.11 26.94
C GLY A 266 13.88 -0.43 25.51
N GLU A 267 15.05 -0.62 24.90
CA GLU A 267 15.20 -1.19 23.55
C GLU A 267 14.81 -2.68 23.55
N THR A 268 13.70 -3.04 22.88
CA THR A 268 13.19 -4.40 22.75
C THR A 268 13.67 -5.14 21.50
N GLU A 269 14.24 -4.42 20.53
CA GLU A 269 14.58 -4.93 19.19
C GLU A 269 16.07 -4.84 18.85
N TRP A 270 16.50 -5.52 17.78
CA TRP A 270 17.87 -5.46 17.27
C TRP A 270 18.03 -4.25 16.35
N ALA A 271 19.03 -3.41 16.61
CA ALA A 271 19.26 -2.17 15.85
C ALA A 271 20.46 -2.26 14.89
N SER A 272 20.43 -1.39 13.87
CA SER A 272 21.44 -1.29 12.81
C SER A 272 22.79 -0.78 13.32
N ASP A 273 23.88 -1.23 12.70
CA ASP A 273 25.23 -0.68 12.84
C ASP A 273 25.69 -0.06 11.52
N ILE A 274 25.27 1.19 11.38
CA ILE A 274 25.52 2.07 10.26
C ILE A 274 27.01 2.35 10.04
N LYS A 275 27.79 2.47 11.11
CA LYS A 275 29.24 2.61 10.99
C LYS A 275 29.83 1.37 10.30
N LYS A 276 29.45 0.17 10.74
CA LYS A 276 29.91 -1.09 10.15
C LYS A 276 29.47 -1.25 8.69
N PHE A 277 28.27 -0.83 8.33
CA PHE A 277 27.82 -0.81 6.93
C PHE A 277 28.70 0.14 6.08
N MET A 278 28.92 1.37 6.55
CA MET A 278 29.74 2.35 5.83
C MET A 278 31.21 1.92 5.71
N ASP A 279 31.80 1.37 6.78
CA ASP A 279 33.16 0.82 6.78
C ASP A 279 33.35 -0.31 5.73
N LEU A 280 32.27 -1.02 5.35
CA LEU A 280 32.32 -2.16 4.43
C LEU A 280 32.00 -1.81 2.97
N PHE A 281 31.17 -0.80 2.72
CA PHE A 281 30.62 -0.52 1.39
C PHE A 281 30.91 0.87 0.83
N ALA A 282 31.24 1.88 1.65
CA ALA A 282 31.40 3.25 1.16
C ALA A 282 32.51 3.35 0.09
N GLU A 283 33.72 2.90 0.39
CA GLU A 283 34.85 2.91 -0.55
C GLU A 283 34.81 1.73 -1.56
N HIS A 284 33.72 0.96 -1.58
CA HIS A 284 33.60 -0.29 -2.35
C HIS A 284 32.21 -0.53 -2.96
N PRO A 285 31.65 0.41 -3.75
CA PRO A 285 30.30 0.30 -4.30
C PRO A 285 30.12 -0.88 -5.27
N ASP A 286 31.18 -1.39 -5.88
CA ASP A 286 31.11 -2.59 -6.73
C ASP A 286 30.65 -3.85 -5.97
N ARG A 287 30.84 -3.91 -4.66
CA ARG A 287 30.29 -4.98 -3.80
C ARG A 287 28.75 -4.95 -3.79
N LEU A 288 28.16 -3.77 -3.86
CA LEU A 288 26.71 -3.59 -3.96
C LEU A 288 26.22 -3.87 -5.40
N LYS A 289 27.00 -3.56 -6.44
CA LYS A 289 26.67 -4.02 -7.81
C LYS A 289 26.73 -5.54 -7.94
N ASN A 290 27.67 -6.21 -7.27
CA ASN A 290 27.77 -7.66 -7.24
C ASN A 290 26.62 -8.34 -6.47
N LEU A 291 26.03 -7.67 -5.46
CA LEU A 291 24.79 -8.11 -4.81
C LEU A 291 23.63 -8.20 -5.83
N HIS A 292 23.42 -7.14 -6.62
CA HIS A 292 22.40 -7.07 -7.66
C HIS A 292 22.65 -8.11 -8.76
N PHE A 293 23.89 -8.23 -9.24
CA PHE A 293 24.28 -9.25 -10.23
C PHE A 293 23.94 -10.68 -9.76
N SER A 294 24.29 -11.01 -8.51
CA SER A 294 24.01 -12.33 -7.95
C SER A 294 22.52 -12.61 -7.83
N PHE A 295 21.72 -11.60 -7.50
CA PHE A 295 20.26 -11.72 -7.47
C PHE A 295 19.68 -11.96 -8.87
N VAL A 296 20.19 -11.29 -9.91
CA VAL A 296 19.79 -11.55 -11.31
C VAL A 296 20.10 -13.01 -11.72
N VAL A 297 21.28 -13.54 -11.38
CA VAL A 297 21.63 -14.95 -11.67
C VAL A 297 20.71 -15.92 -10.92
N LEU A 298 20.40 -15.63 -9.65
CA LEU A 298 19.44 -16.40 -8.84
C LEU A 298 18.02 -16.38 -9.44
N LEU A 299 17.55 -15.23 -9.93
CA LEU A 299 16.25 -15.09 -10.61
C LEU A 299 16.23 -15.82 -11.96
N ARG A 300 17.31 -15.77 -12.74
CA ARG A 300 17.45 -16.53 -13.99
C ARG A 300 17.36 -18.04 -13.73
N ALA A 301 17.99 -18.53 -12.66
CA ALA A 301 17.88 -19.92 -12.23
C ALA A 301 16.43 -20.27 -11.81
N LEU A 302 15.78 -19.45 -10.98
CA LEU A 302 14.38 -19.65 -10.58
C LEU A 302 13.44 -19.80 -11.79
N ARG A 303 13.59 -18.92 -12.79
CA ARG A 303 12.81 -18.98 -14.04
C ARG A 303 13.05 -20.26 -14.84
N LYS A 304 14.31 -20.74 -14.91
CA LYS A 304 14.64 -21.98 -15.62
C LYS A 304 14.13 -23.23 -14.90
N ALA A 305 14.17 -23.22 -13.55
CA ALA A 305 13.62 -24.31 -12.74
C ALA A 305 12.09 -24.31 -12.63
N ALA A 306 11.40 -23.24 -13.01
CA ALA A 306 9.95 -23.09 -12.81
C ALA A 306 9.09 -24.29 -13.28
N PRO A 307 9.34 -24.93 -14.44
CA PRO A 307 8.57 -26.10 -14.87
C PRO A 307 8.74 -27.34 -13.96
N ALA A 308 9.91 -27.50 -13.34
CA ALA A 308 10.20 -28.58 -12.39
C ALA A 308 9.64 -28.25 -10.99
N LEU A 309 9.86 -27.01 -10.53
CA LEU A 309 9.37 -26.54 -9.22
C LEU A 309 7.85 -26.53 -9.12
N ALA A 310 7.13 -26.24 -10.22
CA ALA A 310 5.66 -26.26 -10.26
C ALA A 310 5.06 -27.66 -10.05
N LYS A 311 5.83 -28.73 -10.28
CA LYS A 311 5.41 -30.13 -10.03
C LYS A 311 5.85 -30.66 -8.68
N MET A 312 6.72 -29.95 -7.96
CA MET A 312 7.31 -30.42 -6.71
C MET A 312 6.28 -30.42 -5.58
N ASP A 313 6.22 -31.52 -4.81
CA ASP A 313 5.35 -31.62 -3.64
C ASP A 313 5.89 -30.77 -2.47
N VAL A 314 5.43 -29.51 -2.36
CA VAL A 314 5.81 -28.59 -1.28
C VAL A 314 4.99 -28.75 0.01
N ARG A 315 4.32 -29.90 0.17
CA ARG A 315 3.54 -30.24 1.36
C ARG A 315 4.42 -30.91 2.44
N ILE A 316 4.18 -30.61 3.71
CA ILE A 316 4.77 -31.31 4.86
C ILE A 316 3.80 -32.33 5.48
N GLY A 317 2.49 -32.14 5.34
CA GLY A 317 1.47 -33.03 5.93
C GLY A 317 1.15 -32.73 7.39
N GLN A 318 1.48 -31.53 7.87
CA GLN A 318 1.18 -31.08 9.25
C GLN A 318 -0.15 -30.32 9.35
N ASP A 319 -0.42 -29.43 8.39
CA ASP A 319 -1.66 -28.67 8.26
C ASP A 319 -1.99 -28.55 6.76
N GLU A 320 -3.09 -29.13 6.33
CA GLU A 320 -3.54 -29.11 4.93
C GLU A 320 -3.76 -27.68 4.40
N ARG A 321 -4.09 -26.71 5.29
CA ARG A 321 -4.28 -25.31 4.91
C ARG A 321 -2.95 -24.60 4.69
N GLU A 322 -1.98 -24.83 5.57
CA GLU A 322 -0.62 -24.29 5.41
C GLU A 322 0.07 -24.90 4.18
N ASP A 323 -0.11 -26.20 3.96
CA ASP A 323 0.37 -26.93 2.79
C ASP A 323 -0.24 -26.38 1.48
N ALA A 324 -1.56 -26.18 1.44
CA ALA A 324 -2.23 -25.58 0.28
C ALA A 324 -1.80 -24.11 0.06
N HIS A 325 -1.61 -23.34 1.13
CA HIS A 325 -1.10 -21.97 1.05
C HIS A 325 0.35 -21.91 0.54
N THR A 326 1.21 -22.83 0.99
CA THR A 326 2.60 -22.97 0.54
C THR A 326 2.66 -23.30 -0.95
N GLN A 327 1.81 -24.23 -1.42
CA GLN A 327 1.68 -24.53 -2.86
C GLN A 327 1.16 -23.32 -3.65
N ALA A 328 0.19 -22.58 -3.12
CA ALA A 328 -0.34 -21.39 -3.79
C ALA A 328 0.72 -20.26 -3.89
N LEU A 329 1.52 -20.03 -2.84
CA LEU A 329 2.64 -19.08 -2.86
C LEU A 329 3.74 -19.51 -3.82
N MET A 330 4.08 -20.80 -3.86
CA MET A 330 5.04 -21.35 -4.84
C MET A 330 4.51 -21.16 -6.27
N ASN A 331 3.27 -21.55 -6.55
CA ASN A 331 2.67 -21.37 -7.87
C ASN A 331 2.67 -19.90 -8.29
N ARG A 332 2.29 -18.97 -7.39
CA ARG A 332 2.31 -17.53 -7.62
C ARG A 332 3.72 -17.00 -7.92
N LEU A 333 4.76 -17.47 -7.22
CA LEU A 333 6.15 -17.12 -7.49
C LEU A 333 6.62 -17.58 -8.89
N LEU A 334 6.07 -18.71 -9.36
CA LEU A 334 6.39 -19.33 -10.65
C LEU A 334 5.43 -18.93 -11.79
N GLU A 335 4.40 -18.13 -11.50
CA GLU A 335 3.40 -17.75 -12.49
C GLU A 335 4.00 -16.91 -13.62
N SER A 336 3.61 -17.24 -14.85
CA SER A 336 4.12 -16.58 -16.05
C SER A 336 3.89 -15.07 -16.05
N HIS A 337 2.87 -14.57 -15.35
CA HIS A 337 2.60 -13.13 -15.28
C HIS A 337 3.71 -12.37 -14.52
N ILE A 338 4.18 -12.87 -13.36
CA ILE A 338 5.30 -12.27 -12.60
C ILE A 338 6.63 -12.45 -13.36
N LEU A 339 6.81 -13.62 -13.98
CA LEU A 339 7.99 -13.89 -14.82
C LEU A 339 7.99 -13.11 -16.16
N SER A 340 6.87 -12.47 -16.54
CA SER A 340 6.74 -11.69 -17.78
C SER A 340 6.60 -10.17 -17.56
N SER A 341 6.07 -9.72 -16.42
CA SER A 341 6.11 -8.32 -16.01
C SER A 341 7.54 -7.86 -15.70
N CYS A 342 8.38 -8.77 -15.20
CA CYS A 342 9.80 -8.57 -14.93
C CYS A 342 10.71 -9.20 -16.01
N ARG A 343 10.21 -9.32 -17.26
CA ARG A 343 10.84 -10.10 -18.35
C ARG A 343 12.32 -9.77 -18.58
N ASP A 344 12.67 -8.49 -18.47
CA ASP A 344 14.00 -7.96 -18.77
C ASP A 344 15.01 -8.40 -17.70
N VAL A 345 14.68 -8.30 -16.41
CA VAL A 345 15.53 -8.78 -15.30
C VAL A 345 15.68 -10.31 -15.32
N PHE A 346 14.58 -11.05 -15.52
CA PHE A 346 14.61 -12.52 -15.58
C PHE A 346 15.27 -13.09 -16.85
N GLY A 347 15.69 -12.23 -17.79
CA GLY A 347 16.43 -12.57 -19.00
C GLY A 347 17.80 -11.89 -19.11
N ALA A 348 18.16 -11.04 -18.14
CA ALA A 348 19.35 -10.18 -18.22
C ALA A 348 20.68 -10.95 -18.15
N PHE A 349 20.70 -12.15 -17.55
CA PHE A 349 21.86 -13.04 -17.56
C PHE A 349 21.69 -14.15 -18.61
N ASP A 350 22.61 -14.22 -19.58
CA ASP A 350 22.69 -15.28 -20.59
C ASP A 350 23.63 -16.40 -20.12
N GLU A 351 23.10 -17.45 -19.51
CA GLU A 351 23.91 -18.59 -19.08
C GLU A 351 24.60 -19.33 -20.24
N LYS A 352 24.13 -19.14 -21.49
CA LYS A 352 24.79 -19.70 -22.68
C LYS A 352 26.09 -18.99 -23.02
N SER A 353 26.38 -17.84 -22.40
CA SER A 353 27.67 -17.16 -22.51
C SER A 353 28.77 -17.82 -21.68
N LEU A 354 28.42 -18.62 -20.67
CA LEU A 354 29.38 -19.44 -19.95
C LEU A 354 29.90 -20.58 -20.85
N PHE A 355 31.21 -20.76 -20.89
CA PHE A 355 31.93 -21.82 -21.60
C PHE A 355 31.84 -21.76 -23.14
N LYS A 356 31.60 -20.58 -23.74
CA LYS A 356 31.48 -20.41 -25.21
C LYS A 356 32.75 -20.83 -25.99
N ASP A 357 33.94 -20.49 -25.51
CA ASP A 357 35.21 -20.81 -26.18
C ASP A 357 35.55 -22.31 -26.20
N VAL A 358 34.85 -23.11 -25.39
CA VAL A 358 34.95 -24.57 -25.37
C VAL A 358 34.09 -25.22 -26.47
N GLN A 359 33.07 -24.54 -26.97
CA GLN A 359 32.09 -25.12 -27.90
C GLN A 359 32.38 -24.77 -29.37
N SER A 360 33.21 -23.74 -29.63
CA SER A 360 33.73 -23.40 -30.96
C SER A 360 34.73 -24.44 -31.49
N THR A 361 35.48 -25.10 -30.61
CA THR A 361 36.48 -26.14 -30.96
C THR A 361 35.85 -27.51 -31.27
N LEU A 362 34.66 -27.81 -30.74
CA LEU A 362 33.92 -29.05 -31.05
C LEU A 362 33.13 -28.98 -32.38
N ASN A 363 32.76 -27.77 -32.83
CA ASN A 363 31.99 -27.58 -34.06
C ASN A 363 32.86 -27.49 -35.34
N ALA A 364 34.16 -27.75 -35.23
CA ALA A 364 35.13 -27.65 -36.33
C ALA A 364 35.31 -28.95 -37.15
N GLU A 365 34.50 -29.99 -36.93
CA GLU A 365 34.50 -31.23 -37.74
C GLU A 365 33.70 -31.09 -39.05
N SER A 366 34.04 -30.12 -39.91
CA SER A 366 33.68 -30.16 -41.34
C SER A 366 34.52 -29.22 -42.22
N GLY A 367 35.81 -29.53 -42.39
CA GLY A 367 36.61 -28.98 -43.49
C GLY A 367 38.00 -28.46 -43.13
N SER A 368 38.98 -29.37 -43.18
CA SER A 368 40.41 -29.15 -43.49
C SER A 368 41.04 -27.76 -43.25
N VAL A 369 42.10 -27.71 -42.43
CA VAL A 369 43.51 -27.60 -42.91
C VAL A 369 44.48 -27.84 -41.75
N ASP A 370 45.63 -28.44 -42.06
CA ASP A 370 46.62 -28.97 -41.11
C ASP A 370 47.19 -27.96 -40.10
N ARG A 371 47.13 -28.30 -38.79
CA ARG A 371 48.25 -28.17 -37.84
C ARG A 371 48.32 -29.36 -36.87
N VAL A 372 49.54 -29.82 -36.66
CA VAL A 372 49.94 -31.07 -35.98
C VAL A 372 49.27 -31.29 -34.61
N PHE A 373 48.67 -32.47 -34.45
CA PHE A 373 48.18 -33.03 -33.18
C PHE A 373 49.37 -33.37 -32.25
N ASP A 374 49.37 -32.86 -31.02
CA ASP A 374 50.15 -33.43 -29.91
C ASP A 374 49.23 -34.39 -29.13
N PRO A 375 49.51 -35.70 -29.04
CA PRO A 375 48.62 -36.67 -28.38
C PRO A 375 48.53 -36.54 -26.84
N SER A 376 49.09 -35.50 -26.23
CA SER A 376 49.16 -35.34 -24.77
C SER A 376 48.15 -34.34 -24.16
N GLN A 377 47.23 -33.74 -24.95
CA GLN A 377 46.25 -32.74 -24.47
C GLN A 377 44.78 -33.06 -24.77
N GLU A 378 44.30 -34.26 -24.44
CA GLU A 378 42.85 -34.51 -24.25
C GLU A 378 42.44 -34.07 -22.83
N LEU A 379 41.83 -32.88 -22.62
CA LEU A 379 41.03 -32.55 -21.40
C LEU A 379 40.35 -31.16 -21.33
N ALA A 380 40.68 -30.19 -22.19
CA ALA A 380 40.31 -28.78 -21.99
C ALA A 380 38.80 -28.46 -21.79
N PRO A 381 37.84 -29.09 -22.50
CA PRO A 381 36.40 -28.82 -22.29
C PRO A 381 35.86 -29.17 -20.90
N ILE A 382 36.48 -30.16 -20.27
CA ILE A 382 36.07 -30.69 -18.97
C ILE A 382 36.73 -29.88 -17.86
N SER A 383 37.95 -29.36 -18.06
CA SER A 383 38.74 -28.74 -16.99
C SER A 383 38.11 -27.48 -16.38
N LEU A 384 37.61 -26.52 -17.18
CA LEU A 384 37.09 -25.26 -16.63
C LEU A 384 35.80 -25.45 -15.82
N LYS A 385 34.93 -26.35 -16.28
CA LYS A 385 33.74 -26.77 -15.53
C LYS A 385 34.14 -27.48 -14.23
N THR A 386 35.08 -28.42 -14.29
CA THR A 386 35.60 -29.11 -13.09
C THR A 386 36.22 -28.12 -12.09
N GLN A 387 37.02 -27.16 -12.55
CA GLN A 387 37.61 -26.11 -11.70
C GLN A 387 36.54 -25.29 -10.96
N PHE A 388 35.45 -24.92 -11.64
CA PHE A 388 34.30 -24.25 -11.03
C PHE A 388 33.72 -25.03 -9.85
N LYS A 389 33.47 -26.31 -10.09
CA LYS A 389 32.93 -27.27 -9.12
C LYS A 389 33.90 -27.50 -7.96
N ASP A 390 35.19 -27.68 -8.25
CA ASP A 390 36.25 -27.84 -7.24
C ASP A 390 36.33 -26.60 -6.33
N ILE A 391 36.18 -25.38 -6.87
CA ILE A 391 36.10 -24.15 -6.08
C ILE A 391 34.87 -24.16 -5.16
N PHE A 392 33.68 -24.54 -5.64
CA PHE A 392 32.49 -24.64 -4.79
C PHE A 392 32.63 -25.70 -3.68
N LEU A 393 33.23 -26.86 -4.00
CA LEU A 393 33.53 -27.90 -3.02
C LEU A 393 34.55 -27.40 -1.97
N ASN A 394 35.64 -26.77 -2.40
CA ASN A 394 36.65 -26.19 -1.53
C ASN A 394 36.04 -25.13 -0.59
N ILE A 395 35.21 -24.24 -1.11
CA ILE A 395 34.48 -23.23 -0.31
C ILE A 395 33.52 -23.91 0.70
N SER A 396 32.85 -25.00 0.32
CA SER A 396 31.98 -25.77 1.22
C SER A 396 32.77 -26.37 2.39
N GLU A 397 33.98 -26.88 2.14
CA GLU A 397 34.88 -27.34 3.20
C GLU A 397 35.43 -26.18 4.07
N VAL A 398 35.63 -25.00 3.50
CA VAL A 398 35.99 -23.79 4.27
C VAL A 398 34.82 -23.33 5.17
N MET A 399 33.55 -23.53 4.77
CA MET A 399 32.40 -23.28 5.65
C MET A 399 32.39 -24.16 6.91
N ASP A 400 32.99 -25.37 6.86
CA ASP A 400 33.16 -26.23 8.04
C ASP A 400 34.13 -25.64 9.08
N CYS A 401 34.96 -24.67 8.68
CA CYS A 401 35.91 -23.98 9.55
C CYS A 401 35.33 -22.77 10.30
N ILE A 402 34.08 -22.39 10.01
CA ILE A 402 33.36 -21.36 10.78
C ILE A 402 33.07 -21.89 12.20
N SER A 403 33.64 -21.26 13.24
CA SER A 403 33.39 -21.67 14.64
C SER A 403 32.01 -21.26 15.16
N CYS A 404 31.38 -20.26 14.54
CA CYS A 404 30.04 -19.78 14.89
C CYS A 404 28.94 -20.62 14.26
N GLN A 405 28.16 -21.35 15.08
CA GLN A 405 27.10 -22.24 14.58
C GLN A 405 26.05 -21.53 13.71
N LYS A 406 25.55 -20.36 14.13
CA LYS A 406 24.58 -19.56 13.33
C LYS A 406 25.19 -19.00 12.04
N CYS A 407 26.46 -18.62 12.09
CA CYS A 407 27.19 -18.14 10.92
C CYS A 407 27.47 -19.28 9.93
N LYS A 408 27.81 -20.48 10.44
CA LYS A 408 27.96 -21.72 9.65
C LYS A 408 26.62 -22.11 9.00
N LEU A 409 25.52 -22.04 9.75
CA LEU A 409 24.16 -22.29 9.25
C LEU A 409 23.83 -21.41 8.04
N HIS A 410 23.90 -20.07 8.17
CA HIS A 410 23.56 -19.18 7.06
C HIS A 410 24.58 -19.20 5.92
N GLY A 411 25.87 -19.38 6.23
CA GLY A 411 26.91 -19.55 5.22
C GLY A 411 26.68 -20.79 4.35
N LYS A 412 26.37 -21.94 4.97
CA LYS A 412 26.01 -23.17 4.25
C LYS A 412 24.70 -23.03 3.47
N LEU A 413 23.68 -22.39 4.04
CA LEU A 413 22.40 -22.16 3.38
C LEU A 413 22.55 -21.31 2.10
N GLN A 414 23.25 -20.16 2.18
CA GLN A 414 23.47 -19.29 1.01
C GLN A 414 24.40 -19.94 -0.03
N LEU A 415 25.43 -20.67 0.41
CA LEU A 415 26.33 -21.39 -0.51
C LEU A 415 25.60 -22.51 -1.25
N LEU A 416 24.75 -23.28 -0.57
CA LEU A 416 23.95 -24.34 -1.20
C LEU A 416 22.91 -23.75 -2.16
N GLY A 417 22.29 -22.61 -1.85
CA GLY A 417 21.37 -21.93 -2.75
C GLY A 417 22.05 -21.44 -4.04
N LEU A 418 23.27 -20.88 -3.93
CA LEU A 418 24.07 -20.49 -5.11
C LEU A 418 24.55 -21.71 -5.92
N GLY A 419 24.98 -22.79 -5.25
CA GLY A 419 25.31 -24.05 -5.90
C GLY A 419 24.12 -24.66 -6.65
N THR A 420 22.93 -24.64 -6.03
CA THR A 420 21.67 -25.07 -6.66
C THR A 420 21.34 -24.21 -7.88
N ALA A 421 21.52 -22.89 -7.80
CA ALA A 421 21.27 -21.99 -8.93
C ALA A 421 22.19 -22.31 -10.12
N LEU A 422 23.49 -22.53 -9.89
CA LEU A 422 24.41 -22.94 -10.95
C LEU A 422 24.10 -24.33 -11.51
N LYS A 423 23.76 -25.31 -10.65
CA LYS A 423 23.28 -26.63 -11.06
C LYS A 423 22.07 -26.51 -11.98
N VAL A 424 21.08 -25.69 -11.64
CA VAL A 424 19.91 -25.40 -12.49
C VAL A 424 20.32 -24.76 -13.83
N LEU A 425 21.19 -23.75 -13.80
CA LEU A 425 21.60 -23.03 -15.02
C LEU A 425 22.40 -23.93 -15.99
N LEU A 426 23.16 -24.87 -15.47
CA LEU A 426 24.08 -25.71 -16.26
C LEU A 426 23.54 -27.11 -16.62
N LEU A 427 22.48 -27.59 -15.97
CA LEU A 427 21.76 -28.81 -16.37
C LEU A 427 20.74 -28.53 -17.49
N PRO A 428 20.56 -29.44 -18.47
CA PRO A 428 19.40 -29.45 -19.37
C PRO A 428 18.06 -29.47 -18.62
N GLU A 429 17.03 -28.82 -19.19
CA GLU A 429 15.73 -28.56 -18.54
C GLU A 429 14.94 -29.85 -18.22
N ASP A 430 15.08 -30.86 -19.06
CA ASP A 430 14.46 -32.19 -18.94
C ASP A 430 14.97 -33.00 -17.75
N MET A 431 16.18 -32.72 -17.25
CA MET A 431 16.76 -33.39 -16.09
C MET A 431 16.58 -32.63 -14.77
N LEU A 432 16.00 -31.42 -14.77
CA LEU A 432 15.83 -30.62 -13.55
C LEU A 432 14.86 -31.26 -12.55
N GLU A 433 13.82 -31.95 -13.04
CA GLU A 433 12.79 -32.58 -12.20
C GLU A 433 13.31 -33.79 -11.42
N SER A 434 14.21 -34.58 -12.01
CA SER A 434 14.89 -35.70 -11.34
C SER A 434 16.11 -35.27 -10.53
N SER A 435 16.75 -34.14 -10.86
CA SER A 435 18.01 -33.72 -10.24
C SER A 435 17.86 -32.87 -8.97
N LEU A 436 16.72 -32.21 -8.74
CA LEU A 436 16.54 -31.26 -7.63
C LEU A 436 15.92 -31.92 -6.39
N ASN A 437 16.61 -31.85 -5.26
CA ASN A 437 16.07 -32.34 -3.98
C ASN A 437 15.45 -31.23 -3.11
N LYS A 438 14.69 -31.63 -2.08
CA LYS A 438 14.00 -30.70 -1.15
C LYS A 438 14.94 -29.67 -0.51
N GLN A 439 16.12 -30.08 -0.04
CA GLN A 439 17.03 -29.18 0.68
C GLN A 439 17.69 -28.16 -0.26
N GLU A 440 17.98 -28.57 -1.50
CA GLU A 440 18.45 -27.67 -2.57
C GLU A 440 17.40 -26.58 -2.87
N VAL A 441 16.12 -26.96 -3.00
CA VAL A 441 15.03 -26.01 -3.28
C VAL A 441 14.75 -25.10 -2.07
N VAL A 442 14.76 -25.63 -0.84
CA VAL A 442 14.67 -24.83 0.38
C VAL A 442 15.83 -23.82 0.47
N ALA A 443 17.05 -24.25 0.16
CA ALA A 443 18.23 -23.37 0.15
C ALA A 443 18.15 -22.31 -0.94
N LEU A 444 17.74 -22.66 -2.16
CA LEU A 444 17.57 -21.74 -3.28
C LEU A 444 16.57 -20.62 -2.94
N ILE A 445 15.36 -20.97 -2.51
CA ILE A 445 14.30 -20.00 -2.18
C ILE A 445 14.72 -19.10 -1.00
N ASN A 446 15.30 -19.65 0.07
CA ASN A 446 15.80 -18.84 1.18
C ASN A 446 16.96 -17.92 0.78
N THR A 447 17.79 -18.34 -0.17
CA THR A 447 18.89 -17.51 -0.69
C THR A 447 18.34 -16.36 -1.52
N ILE A 448 17.39 -16.61 -2.43
CA ILE A 448 16.69 -15.57 -3.19
C ILE A 448 16.03 -14.56 -2.23
N ALA A 449 15.32 -15.03 -1.20
CA ALA A 449 14.69 -14.17 -0.19
C ALA A 449 15.70 -13.30 0.59
N LYS A 450 16.87 -13.86 0.95
CA LYS A 450 17.96 -13.11 1.60
C LYS A 450 18.53 -12.03 0.70
N PHE A 451 18.84 -12.33 -0.56
CA PHE A 451 19.32 -11.31 -1.50
C PHE A 451 18.26 -10.22 -1.75
N SER A 452 16.99 -10.61 -1.90
CA SER A 452 15.84 -9.69 -1.99
C SER A 452 15.75 -8.73 -0.78
N HIS A 453 15.90 -9.25 0.44
CA HIS A 453 15.90 -8.43 1.65
C HIS A 453 17.13 -7.51 1.72
N ALA A 454 18.32 -8.04 1.45
CA ALA A 454 19.56 -7.26 1.45
C ALA A 454 19.52 -6.08 0.46
N ILE A 455 19.00 -6.28 -0.75
CA ILE A 455 18.82 -5.22 -1.76
C ILE A 455 17.90 -4.13 -1.19
N ARG A 456 16.69 -4.50 -0.72
CA ARG A 456 15.72 -3.56 -0.14
C ARG A 456 16.27 -2.77 1.05
N SER A 457 17.21 -3.34 1.80
CA SER A 457 17.82 -2.71 2.97
C SER A 457 18.97 -1.75 2.67
N VAL A 458 19.60 -1.80 1.48
CA VAL A 458 20.73 -0.93 1.14
C VAL A 458 20.35 0.57 1.13
N PRO A 459 19.23 1.00 0.49
CA PRO A 459 18.79 2.40 0.55
C PRO A 459 18.51 2.89 1.98
N ILE A 460 17.97 2.01 2.84
CA ILE A 460 17.64 2.32 4.25
C ILE A 460 18.93 2.61 5.03
N LEU A 461 19.91 1.71 4.98
CA LEU A 461 21.20 1.85 5.68
C LEU A 461 22.00 3.06 5.16
N LEU A 462 21.98 3.35 3.86
CA LEU A 462 22.60 4.54 3.27
C LEU A 462 21.97 5.84 3.77
N ASN A 463 20.64 5.87 3.96
CA ASN A 463 19.95 7.05 4.48
C ASN A 463 20.20 7.23 5.99
N GLU A 464 20.20 6.16 6.78
CA GLU A 464 20.60 6.22 8.19
C GLU A 464 22.05 6.72 8.36
N ALA A 465 22.98 6.30 7.48
CA ALA A 465 24.36 6.81 7.44
C ALA A 465 24.48 8.32 7.18
N ARG A 466 23.67 8.83 6.23
CA ARG A 466 23.62 10.27 5.95
C ARG A 466 23.12 11.04 7.18
N LEU A 467 22.12 10.52 7.88
CA LEU A 467 21.54 11.12 9.09
C LEU A 467 22.51 11.11 10.30
N GLU A 468 23.26 10.03 10.54
CA GLU A 468 24.28 9.99 11.60
C GLU A 468 25.42 11.00 11.34
N ASN A 469 25.87 11.14 10.09
CA ASN A 469 26.90 12.11 9.73
C ASN A 469 26.46 13.56 9.97
N VAL A 470 25.20 13.91 9.67
CA VAL A 470 24.63 15.24 9.97
C VAL A 470 24.55 15.51 11.48
N LYS A 471 24.18 14.50 12.29
CA LYS A 471 24.17 14.60 13.77
C LYS A 471 25.58 14.82 14.33
N ASN A 472 26.58 14.08 13.84
CA ASN A 472 27.98 14.19 14.26
C ASN A 472 28.65 15.51 13.82
N ALA A 473 28.25 16.07 12.67
CA ALA A 473 28.71 17.39 12.23
C ALA A 473 28.23 18.51 13.17
N LYS A 474 26.94 18.50 13.55
CA LYS A 474 26.36 19.47 14.51
C LYS A 474 26.99 19.41 15.91
N ALA A 475 27.55 18.27 16.31
CA ALA A 475 28.22 18.11 17.61
C ALA A 475 29.65 18.70 17.66
N ASN A 476 30.32 18.85 16.52
CA ASN A 476 31.70 19.38 16.44
C ASN A 476 31.77 20.90 16.17
N THR A 477 30.67 21.55 15.79
CA THR A 477 30.61 23.00 15.58
C THR A 477 30.39 23.76 16.88
N GLY A 478 31.44 23.87 17.70
CA GLY A 478 31.45 24.76 18.85
C GLY A 478 31.38 26.23 18.43
N GLY A 479 30.26 26.90 18.71
CA GLY A 479 30.12 28.36 18.81
C GLY A 479 30.69 29.21 17.68
N PHE A 480 30.02 29.25 16.52
CA PHE A 480 30.24 30.33 15.55
C PHE A 480 29.38 31.56 15.90
N SER A 481 30.03 32.62 16.37
CA SER A 481 29.44 33.96 16.47
C SER A 481 29.71 34.70 15.16
N VAL A 482 28.65 35.17 14.49
CA VAL A 482 28.76 35.96 13.25
C VAL A 482 28.21 37.37 13.50
N THR A 483 29.09 38.36 13.39
CA THR A 483 28.74 39.78 13.37
C THR A 483 28.28 40.20 11.97
N SER A 484 27.24 41.03 11.89
CA SER A 484 26.63 41.47 10.63
C SER A 484 27.52 42.45 9.82
N PRO A 485 27.68 42.26 8.49
CA PRO A 485 28.34 43.23 7.61
C PRO A 485 27.51 44.50 7.36
N LYS A 486 28.18 45.56 6.87
CA LYS A 486 27.56 46.85 6.50
C LYS A 486 26.90 46.78 5.11
N PRO A 487 25.81 47.55 4.86
CA PRO A 487 25.14 47.58 3.56
C PRO A 487 25.98 48.32 2.51
N GLY A 488 26.06 47.76 1.29
CA GLY A 488 26.70 48.42 0.14
C GLY A 488 27.52 47.51 -0.79
N ALA A 489 27.77 46.26 -0.43
CA ALA A 489 28.29 45.24 -1.35
C ALA A 489 27.13 44.36 -1.85
N SER A 490 27.12 44.00 -3.14
CA SER A 490 26.18 42.99 -3.66
C SER A 490 26.49 41.66 -2.99
N ALA A 491 25.50 41.06 -2.30
CA ALA A 491 25.71 39.78 -1.66
C ALA A 491 25.90 38.71 -2.75
N THR A 492 26.80 37.75 -2.53
CA THR A 492 26.79 36.55 -3.37
C THR A 492 25.45 35.83 -3.19
N PRO A 493 24.96 35.06 -4.19
CA PRO A 493 23.74 34.27 -4.05
C PRO A 493 23.76 33.36 -2.80
N LEU A 494 24.95 32.86 -2.45
CA LEU A 494 25.23 32.13 -1.21
C LEU A 494 24.88 32.95 0.05
N GLU A 495 25.45 34.15 0.18
CA GLU A 495 25.22 35.04 1.33
C GLU A 495 23.76 35.53 1.41
N ALA A 496 23.15 35.86 0.25
CA ALA A 496 21.76 36.24 0.16
C ALA A 496 20.83 35.12 0.65
N ALA A 497 21.07 33.87 0.22
CA ALA A 497 20.33 32.69 0.67
C ALA A 497 20.48 32.43 2.17
N ILE A 498 21.72 32.49 2.69
CA ILE A 498 21.99 32.29 4.13
C ILE A 498 21.27 33.37 4.95
N HIS A 499 21.30 34.63 4.52
CA HIS A 499 20.61 35.74 5.19
C HIS A 499 19.07 35.58 5.15
N ALA A 500 18.51 35.22 4.00
CA ALA A 500 17.08 34.93 3.86
C ALA A 500 16.64 33.80 4.80
N THR A 501 17.40 32.71 4.84
CA THR A 501 17.12 31.55 5.71
C THR A 501 17.19 31.93 7.18
N ALA A 502 18.27 32.57 7.63
CA ALA A 502 18.42 33.01 9.01
C ALA A 502 17.32 34.01 9.46
N THR A 503 16.83 34.85 8.54
CA THR A 503 15.72 35.78 8.81
C THR A 503 14.42 35.02 9.12
N TYR A 504 14.07 34.02 8.31
CA TYR A 504 12.82 33.28 8.51
C TYR A 504 12.87 32.25 9.64
N VAL A 505 14.05 31.71 9.97
CA VAL A 505 14.28 30.98 11.24
C VAL A 505 13.98 31.85 12.45
N LYS A 506 14.54 33.07 12.49
CA LYS A 506 14.35 34.00 13.60
C LYS A 506 12.90 34.45 13.76
N SER A 507 12.11 34.42 12.68
CA SER A 507 10.67 34.71 12.69
C SER A 507 9.79 33.53 13.15
N GLY A 508 10.35 32.32 13.26
CA GLY A 508 9.60 31.10 13.57
C GLY A 508 8.89 30.44 12.38
N VAL A 509 8.97 31.04 11.18
CA VAL A 509 8.43 30.49 9.92
C VAL A 509 9.18 29.21 9.52
N LEU A 510 10.51 29.23 9.66
CA LEU A 510 11.35 28.09 9.29
C LEU A 510 11.62 27.20 10.50
N ASN A 511 11.23 25.93 10.42
CA ASN A 511 11.65 24.94 11.41
C ASN A 511 13.13 24.57 11.24
N ARG A 512 13.74 24.00 12.28
CA ARG A 512 15.20 23.75 12.34
C ARG A 512 15.70 22.72 11.31
N ASP A 513 14.84 21.86 10.81
CA ASP A 513 15.22 20.85 9.81
C ASP A 513 15.13 21.43 8.39
N SER A 514 14.11 22.26 8.13
CA SER A 514 14.01 23.14 6.96
C SER A 514 15.17 24.14 6.88
N GLU A 515 15.55 24.76 8.00
CA GLU A 515 16.76 25.61 8.12
C GLU A 515 18.00 24.85 7.65
N VAL A 516 18.24 23.70 8.28
CA VAL A 516 19.44 22.91 8.03
C VAL A 516 19.48 22.42 6.58
N ALA A 517 18.34 22.03 6.00
CA ALA A 517 18.29 21.59 4.61
C ALA A 517 18.57 22.71 3.61
N ILE A 518 18.00 23.91 3.78
CA ILE A 518 18.28 25.03 2.86
C ILE A 518 19.74 25.48 3.01
N ILE A 519 20.25 25.62 4.24
CA ILE A 519 21.65 25.99 4.49
C ILE A 519 22.61 24.93 3.92
N ASP A 520 22.32 23.64 4.12
CA ASP A 520 23.14 22.53 3.60
C ASP A 520 23.12 22.47 2.06
N ALA A 521 21.97 22.69 1.41
CA ALA A 521 21.88 22.77 -0.05
C ALA A 521 22.64 23.97 -0.62
N VAL A 522 22.54 25.13 0.04
CA VAL A 522 23.26 26.36 -0.33
C VAL A 522 24.77 26.17 -0.16
N LEU A 523 25.22 25.58 0.95
CA LEU A 523 26.64 25.29 1.23
C LEU A 523 27.23 24.17 0.35
N ARG A 524 26.40 23.27 -0.19
CA ARG A 524 26.80 22.26 -1.18
C ARG A 524 26.82 22.77 -2.62
N GLU A 525 26.57 24.06 -2.81
CA GLU A 525 26.41 24.69 -4.12
C GLU A 525 25.36 24.01 -5.01
N ASP A 526 24.23 23.55 -4.43
CA ASP A 526 23.16 22.93 -5.19
C ASP A 526 22.73 23.87 -6.33
N PRO A 527 22.85 23.46 -7.62
CA PRO A 527 22.69 24.38 -8.73
C PRO A 527 21.25 24.85 -8.90
N LYS A 528 20.26 24.10 -8.40
CA LYS A 528 18.85 24.54 -8.42
C LYS A 528 18.62 25.58 -7.31
N VAL A 529 19.07 25.30 -6.09
CA VAL A 529 18.90 26.22 -4.95
C VAL A 529 19.74 27.50 -5.09
N LEU A 530 20.96 27.44 -5.64
CA LEU A 530 21.77 28.63 -5.93
C LEU A 530 21.20 29.48 -7.09
N VAL A 531 20.60 28.86 -8.11
CA VAL A 531 19.86 29.59 -9.16
C VAL A 531 18.66 30.31 -8.55
N LEU A 532 17.88 29.63 -7.69
CA LEU A 532 16.79 30.26 -6.94
C LEU A 532 17.30 31.39 -6.04
N ALA A 533 18.43 31.20 -5.36
CA ALA A 533 19.04 32.23 -4.52
C ALA A 533 19.39 33.48 -5.32
N LYS A 534 20.01 33.32 -6.49
CA LYS A 534 20.39 34.41 -7.39
C LYS A 534 19.19 35.24 -7.87
N TYR A 535 18.03 34.61 -8.10
CA TYR A 535 16.84 35.31 -8.60
C TYR A 535 15.91 35.83 -7.49
N TYR A 536 15.86 35.16 -6.33
CA TYR A 536 14.85 35.42 -5.31
C TYR A 536 15.40 35.85 -3.94
N ALA A 537 16.60 35.44 -3.51
CA ALA A 537 16.98 35.60 -2.10
C ALA A 537 17.20 37.05 -1.63
N GLU A 538 17.66 37.96 -2.50
CA GLU A 538 17.82 39.38 -2.13
C GLU A 538 16.48 40.14 -2.12
N ASN A 539 15.61 39.92 -3.13
CA ASN A 539 14.42 40.77 -3.36
C ASN A 539 13.09 40.12 -2.97
N MET A 540 13.03 38.79 -2.87
CA MET A 540 11.84 37.99 -2.55
C MET A 540 12.22 36.80 -1.64
N PRO A 541 12.79 37.04 -0.45
CA PRO A 541 13.43 36.00 0.36
C PRO A 541 12.47 34.88 0.79
N LEU A 542 11.17 35.16 0.95
CA LEU A 542 10.17 34.13 1.26
C LEU A 542 9.97 33.14 0.11
N ARG A 543 9.86 33.62 -1.14
CA ARG A 543 9.79 32.77 -2.32
C ARG A 543 11.07 31.96 -2.53
N PHE A 544 12.23 32.52 -2.17
CA PHE A 544 13.48 31.74 -2.14
C PHE A 544 13.34 30.54 -1.19
N ILE A 545 12.83 30.74 0.02
CA ILE A 545 12.60 29.68 1.02
C ILE A 545 11.60 28.63 0.52
N GLU A 546 10.44 29.05 0.02
CA GLU A 546 9.42 28.14 -0.53
C GLU A 546 9.98 27.28 -1.67
N HIS A 547 10.65 27.91 -2.65
CA HIS A 547 11.19 27.20 -3.80
C HIS A 547 12.40 26.33 -3.42
N ALA A 548 13.23 26.76 -2.47
CA ALA A 548 14.33 25.93 -1.95
C ALA A 548 13.76 24.68 -1.24
N LEU A 549 12.77 24.83 -0.36
CA LEU A 549 12.15 23.69 0.32
C LEU A 549 11.45 22.74 -0.64
N ARG A 550 10.70 23.24 -1.63
CA ARG A 550 10.11 22.39 -2.68
C ARG A 550 11.16 21.68 -3.53
N THR A 551 12.28 22.35 -3.85
CA THR A 551 13.42 21.75 -4.56
C THR A 551 14.09 20.64 -3.74
N LEU A 552 14.03 20.74 -2.40
CA LEU A 552 14.60 19.79 -1.45
C LEU A 552 13.59 18.76 -0.91
N GLY A 553 12.33 18.77 -1.40
CA GLY A 553 11.29 17.81 -1.00
C GLY A 553 10.78 17.98 0.44
N LEU A 554 10.85 19.20 1.01
CA LEU A 554 10.48 19.46 2.41
C LEU A 554 9.30 20.44 2.53
N SER A 555 8.46 20.23 3.54
CA SER A 555 7.30 21.09 3.83
C SER A 555 7.63 22.15 4.90
N PRO A 556 7.31 23.44 4.67
CA PRO A 556 7.55 24.51 5.63
C PRO A 556 6.66 24.40 6.89
N LEU A 557 7.03 25.18 7.93
CA LEU A 557 6.21 25.59 9.08
C LEU A 557 5.81 24.53 10.14
N ARG A 558 6.32 24.68 11.37
CA ARG A 558 5.83 23.95 12.56
C ARG A 558 5.00 24.90 13.43
N MET A 559 3.84 24.46 13.93
CA MET A 559 2.97 25.28 14.78
C MET A 559 3.44 25.31 16.25
N ARG A 560 2.85 26.22 17.04
CA ARG A 560 3.33 26.61 18.38
C ARG A 560 3.13 25.50 19.42
N GLU A 561 3.99 25.45 20.44
CA GLU A 561 3.82 24.57 21.59
C GLU A 561 2.55 24.94 22.38
N GLY A 562 1.61 23.99 22.52
CA GLY A 562 0.40 24.14 23.32
C GLY A 562 -0.80 23.36 22.81
N ASP A 563 -0.92 23.18 21.50
CA ASP A 563 -2.07 22.50 20.89
C ASP A 563 -1.90 20.97 20.83
N GLU A 564 -3.01 20.23 20.96
CA GLU A 564 -3.04 18.81 20.60
C GLU A 564 -2.68 18.65 19.13
N HIS A 565 -1.60 17.93 18.82
CA HIS A 565 -1.17 17.69 17.44
C HIS A 565 -2.20 16.83 16.70
N VAL A 566 -2.67 17.35 15.54
CA VAL A 566 -3.68 16.75 14.65
C VAL A 566 -3.08 16.63 13.24
N ASP A 567 -2.96 15.41 12.73
CA ASP A 567 -2.42 15.14 11.38
C ASP A 567 -3.37 15.60 10.28
N ALA A 568 -4.68 15.44 10.47
CA ALA A 568 -5.69 15.90 9.50
C ALA A 568 -6.99 16.38 10.15
N ILE A 569 -7.55 17.45 9.58
CA ILE A 569 -8.91 17.92 9.86
C ILE A 569 -9.79 17.50 8.69
N VAL A 570 -10.84 16.73 8.96
CA VAL A 570 -11.82 16.29 7.96
C VAL A 570 -13.10 17.08 8.14
N VAL A 571 -13.53 17.82 7.12
CA VAL A 571 -14.74 18.66 7.16
C VAL A 571 -15.86 17.97 6.40
N GLY A 572 -16.83 17.41 7.12
CA GLY A 572 -17.97 16.64 6.62
C GLY A 572 -17.89 15.16 6.97
N GLY A 573 -18.91 14.66 7.67
CA GLY A 573 -19.09 13.26 8.07
C GLY A 573 -19.71 12.36 7.00
N GLY A 574 -19.60 12.72 5.73
CA GLY A 574 -20.06 11.86 4.62
C GLY A 574 -19.18 10.61 4.44
N LEU A 575 -19.57 9.74 3.51
CA LEU A 575 -18.79 8.53 3.17
C LEU A 575 -17.33 8.86 2.81
N ALA A 576 -17.09 9.96 2.09
CA ALA A 576 -15.75 10.40 1.73
C ALA A 576 -14.89 10.78 2.95
N GLY A 577 -15.45 11.59 3.86
CA GLY A 577 -14.76 12.04 5.05
C GLY A 577 -14.44 10.89 6.01
N LEU A 578 -15.40 10.00 6.25
CA LEU A 578 -15.17 8.80 7.07
C LEU A 578 -14.15 7.83 6.44
N THR A 579 -14.17 7.65 5.12
CA THR A 579 -13.19 6.79 4.44
C THR A 579 -11.78 7.35 4.55
N ALA A 580 -11.62 8.67 4.35
CA ALA A 580 -10.34 9.35 4.52
C ALA A 580 -9.86 9.29 5.98
N ALA A 581 -10.76 9.58 6.93
CA ALA A 581 -10.46 9.50 8.37
C ALA A 581 -9.92 8.12 8.74
N LEU A 582 -10.63 7.03 8.39
CA LEU A 582 -10.19 5.68 8.70
C LEU A 582 -8.84 5.33 8.06
N THR A 583 -8.61 5.79 6.83
CA THR A 583 -7.35 5.55 6.11
C THR A 583 -6.16 6.25 6.77
N VAL A 584 -6.34 7.47 7.28
CA VAL A 584 -5.31 8.19 8.07
C VAL A 584 -5.10 7.53 9.44
N LEU A 585 -6.17 7.10 10.11
CA LEU A 585 -6.12 6.41 11.41
C LEU A 585 -5.39 5.06 11.34
N ASP A 586 -5.63 4.29 10.28
CA ASP A 586 -4.93 3.01 9.98
C ASP A 586 -3.42 3.22 9.75
N ARG A 587 -3.02 4.40 9.25
CA ARG A 587 -1.61 4.81 9.09
C ARG A 587 -1.00 5.39 10.37
N GLY A 588 -1.74 5.37 11.48
CA GLY A 588 -1.28 5.79 12.81
C GLY A 588 -1.65 7.23 13.19
N GLY A 589 -2.19 8.02 12.26
CA GLY A 589 -2.41 9.45 12.44
C GLY A 589 -3.56 9.82 13.36
N ARG A 590 -3.70 11.12 13.61
CA ARG A 590 -4.74 11.76 14.42
C ARG A 590 -5.67 12.59 13.54
N VAL A 591 -6.96 12.32 13.65
CA VAL A 591 -8.01 12.94 12.85
C VAL A 591 -9.04 13.63 13.73
N VAL A 592 -9.29 14.91 13.44
CA VAL A 592 -10.49 15.60 13.94
C VAL A 592 -11.48 15.73 12.79
N LEU A 593 -12.64 15.10 12.92
CA LEU A 593 -13.75 15.22 11.99
C LEU A 593 -14.73 16.28 12.50
N ILE A 594 -15.09 17.24 11.66
CA ILE A 594 -16.04 18.30 11.96
C ILE A 594 -17.28 18.10 11.08
N GLU A 595 -18.44 18.00 11.71
CA GLU A 595 -19.75 17.88 11.06
C GLU A 595 -20.65 19.04 11.53
N LYS A 596 -21.28 19.72 10.57
CA LYS A 596 -22.14 20.86 10.85
C LYS A 596 -23.55 20.44 11.28
N GLU A 597 -24.02 19.29 10.84
CA GLU A 597 -25.32 18.74 11.25
C GLU A 597 -25.22 18.09 12.66
N SER A 598 -26.36 17.68 13.21
CA SER A 598 -26.46 16.97 14.50
C SER A 598 -25.98 15.50 14.43
N PHE A 599 -25.90 14.94 13.22
CA PHE A 599 -25.53 13.54 12.94
C PHE A 599 -24.51 13.46 11.79
N ILE A 600 -23.74 12.36 11.77
CA ILE A 600 -22.79 12.01 10.71
C ILE A 600 -23.54 11.35 9.55
N GLY A 601 -23.14 11.64 8.29
CA GLY A 601 -23.54 10.85 7.13
C GLY A 601 -23.89 11.64 5.87
N GLY A 602 -24.32 12.91 6.03
CA GLY A 602 -24.73 13.79 4.93
C GLY A 602 -25.70 13.12 3.95
N ASN A 603 -25.57 13.38 2.64
CA ASN A 603 -26.34 12.66 1.61
C ASN A 603 -25.92 11.18 1.46
N SER A 604 -24.77 10.76 1.99
CA SER A 604 -24.25 9.41 1.79
C SER A 604 -25.10 8.35 2.50
N GLN A 605 -25.59 8.63 3.71
CA GLN A 605 -26.45 7.68 4.44
C GLN A 605 -27.78 7.39 3.71
N TRP A 606 -28.25 8.35 2.92
CA TRP A 606 -29.51 8.27 2.16
C TRP A 606 -29.38 7.50 0.84
N ALA A 607 -28.15 7.13 0.44
CA ALA A 607 -27.92 6.40 -0.79
C ALA A 607 -28.48 4.97 -0.70
N SER A 608 -29.31 4.61 -1.66
CA SER A 608 -30.15 3.41 -1.60
C SER A 608 -29.65 2.25 -2.47
N SER A 609 -29.18 2.57 -3.68
CA SER A 609 -29.09 1.57 -4.75
C SER A 609 -27.80 0.74 -4.73
N GLY A 610 -26.69 1.28 -4.21
CA GLY A 610 -25.42 0.56 -4.04
C GLY A 610 -24.18 1.34 -4.49
N ILE A 611 -23.03 0.66 -4.48
CA ILE A 611 -21.70 1.15 -4.86
C ILE A 611 -21.19 0.36 -6.08
N ASN A 612 -20.59 1.05 -7.07
CA ASN A 612 -20.16 0.42 -8.31
C ASN A 612 -18.69 0.01 -8.30
N GLY A 613 -18.38 -1.15 -8.88
CA GLY A 613 -17.01 -1.55 -9.21
C GLY A 613 -16.96 -2.91 -9.92
N VAL A 614 -15.76 -3.30 -10.35
CA VAL A 614 -15.52 -4.60 -11.00
C VAL A 614 -14.61 -5.42 -10.09
N ILE A 615 -15.04 -6.61 -9.67
CA ILE A 615 -14.29 -7.46 -8.73
C ILE A 615 -14.12 -8.83 -9.37
N LYS A 616 -12.98 -9.04 -10.04
CA LYS A 616 -12.66 -10.32 -10.68
C LYS A 616 -12.43 -11.39 -9.61
N THR A 617 -13.40 -12.28 -9.41
CA THR A 617 -13.26 -13.48 -8.57
C THR A 617 -13.07 -14.73 -9.43
N SER A 618 -12.48 -15.79 -8.88
CA SER A 618 -12.24 -17.06 -9.59
C SER A 618 -13.50 -17.85 -9.98
N PHE A 619 -14.68 -17.35 -9.62
CA PHE A 619 -15.99 -17.95 -9.87
C PHE A 619 -16.92 -17.03 -10.68
N ASP A 620 -16.44 -15.87 -11.12
CA ASP A 620 -17.31 -14.86 -11.70
C ASP A 620 -17.79 -15.25 -13.11
N GLN A 621 -19.10 -15.25 -13.30
CA GLN A 621 -19.76 -15.46 -14.59
C GLN A 621 -20.08 -14.13 -15.29
N ASN A 622 -19.84 -13.00 -14.62
CA ASN A 622 -20.16 -11.68 -15.13
C ASN A 622 -19.12 -11.23 -16.17
N ALA A 623 -19.58 -10.84 -17.35
CA ALA A 623 -18.72 -10.45 -18.48
C ALA A 623 -18.21 -8.98 -18.39
N ASP A 624 -18.29 -8.37 -17.21
CA ASP A 624 -17.93 -6.96 -17.00
C ASP A 624 -16.41 -6.77 -16.88
N SER A 625 -15.95 -5.56 -17.17
CA SER A 625 -14.52 -5.22 -17.14
C SER A 625 -14.29 -3.75 -16.74
N GLU A 626 -13.09 -3.41 -16.29
CA GLU A 626 -12.74 -2.03 -15.92
C GLU A 626 -12.79 -1.10 -17.14
N GLU A 627 -12.46 -1.63 -18.31
CA GLU A 627 -12.60 -0.98 -19.61
C GLU A 627 -14.08 -0.72 -19.92
N ALA A 628 -14.95 -1.73 -19.85
CA ALA A 628 -16.40 -1.56 -20.05
C ALA A 628 -17.04 -0.59 -19.05
N TYR A 629 -16.54 -0.55 -17.81
CA TYR A 629 -16.98 0.40 -16.80
C TYR A 629 -16.51 1.84 -17.10
N THR A 630 -15.27 2.01 -17.56
CA THR A 630 -14.74 3.31 -18.04
C THR A 630 -15.55 3.80 -19.23
N ASP A 631 -15.74 2.96 -20.24
CA ASP A 631 -16.57 3.18 -21.42
C ASP A 631 -17.98 3.70 -21.07
N ASP A 632 -18.67 3.07 -20.12
CA ASP A 632 -20.00 3.49 -19.69
C ASP A 632 -19.96 4.87 -18.98
N CYS A 633 -18.96 5.11 -18.14
CA CYS A 633 -18.77 6.39 -17.45
C CYS A 633 -18.46 7.53 -18.43
N GLU A 634 -17.60 7.29 -19.41
CA GLU A 634 -17.24 8.23 -20.47
C GLU A 634 -18.45 8.56 -21.35
N LYS A 635 -19.16 7.54 -21.87
CA LYS A 635 -20.40 7.72 -22.66
C LYS A 635 -21.44 8.57 -21.90
N SER A 636 -21.63 8.29 -20.61
CA SER A 636 -22.52 9.08 -19.74
C SER A 636 -22.02 10.52 -19.53
N SER A 637 -20.70 10.71 -19.39
CA SER A 637 -20.09 12.02 -19.20
C SER A 637 -20.13 12.89 -20.47
N TYR A 638 -20.08 12.27 -21.64
CA TYR A 638 -20.14 12.95 -22.94
C TYR A 638 -21.57 13.26 -23.41
N GLY A 639 -22.55 12.41 -23.08
CA GLY A 639 -23.92 12.48 -23.57
C GLY A 639 -24.05 12.08 -25.06
N ASN A 640 -25.25 12.16 -25.61
CA ASN A 640 -25.60 11.67 -26.96
C ASN A 640 -25.04 12.51 -28.15
N GLY A 641 -23.88 13.14 -28.00
CA GLY A 641 -23.21 13.95 -29.03
C GLY A 641 -22.08 13.19 -29.77
N ASN A 642 -21.50 13.81 -30.80
CA ASN A 642 -20.41 13.23 -31.61
C ASN A 642 -19.05 13.22 -30.87
N GLY A 643 -18.92 12.33 -29.87
CA GLY A 643 -17.64 11.89 -29.32
C GLY A 643 -16.92 12.87 -28.39
N ALA A 644 -15.78 12.41 -27.87
CA ALA A 644 -14.95 13.09 -26.87
C ALA A 644 -14.23 14.37 -27.36
N ALA A 645 -14.41 14.76 -28.63
CA ALA A 645 -13.64 15.83 -29.28
C ALA A 645 -14.02 17.26 -28.84
N ASP A 646 -15.23 17.46 -28.32
CA ASP A 646 -15.79 18.79 -27.97
C ASP A 646 -15.84 19.05 -26.44
N LEU A 647 -15.10 18.26 -25.64
CA LEU A 647 -15.10 18.39 -24.18
C LEU A 647 -13.71 18.70 -23.62
N ASP A 648 -13.71 19.49 -22.55
CA ASP A 648 -12.52 19.80 -21.77
C ASP A 648 -11.95 18.50 -21.18
N PRO A 649 -10.65 18.19 -21.30
CA PRO A 649 -10.04 17.05 -20.63
C PRO A 649 -10.34 17.00 -19.13
N GLU A 650 -10.50 18.15 -18.47
CA GLU A 650 -10.82 18.26 -17.04
C GLU A 650 -12.22 17.72 -16.70
N THR A 651 -13.15 17.62 -17.66
CA THR A 651 -14.51 17.08 -17.47
C THR A 651 -14.52 15.58 -17.13
N VAL A 652 -13.47 14.84 -17.52
CA VAL A 652 -13.39 13.36 -17.39
C VAL A 652 -12.06 12.85 -16.83
N GLU A 653 -11.16 13.74 -16.41
CA GLU A 653 -9.79 13.44 -15.94
C GLU A 653 -9.74 12.31 -14.91
N HIS A 654 -10.75 12.22 -14.05
CA HIS A 654 -10.76 11.32 -12.90
C HIS A 654 -11.47 9.97 -13.15
N ILE A 655 -12.09 9.76 -14.32
CA ILE A 655 -12.79 8.50 -14.64
C ILE A 655 -11.86 7.27 -14.54
N PRO A 656 -10.64 7.26 -15.13
CA PRO A 656 -9.75 6.09 -15.05
C PRO A 656 -9.31 5.79 -13.60
N THR A 657 -9.13 6.83 -12.78
CA THR A 657 -8.82 6.68 -11.34
C THR A 657 -10.01 6.09 -10.59
N LEU A 658 -11.24 6.54 -10.89
CA LEU A 658 -12.47 6.03 -10.29
C LEU A 658 -12.65 4.53 -10.57
N THR A 659 -12.56 4.12 -11.84
CA THR A 659 -12.92 2.75 -12.27
C THR A 659 -11.88 1.72 -11.85
N SER A 660 -10.58 2.00 -12.05
CA SER A 660 -9.48 1.10 -11.67
C SER A 660 -9.34 0.90 -10.15
N ARG A 661 -9.66 1.92 -9.34
CA ARG A 661 -9.62 1.81 -7.87
C ARG A 661 -10.90 1.26 -7.24
N ALA A 662 -12.02 1.23 -7.98
CA ALA A 662 -13.32 0.81 -7.44
C ALA A 662 -13.29 -0.62 -6.86
N GLY A 663 -12.75 -1.59 -7.61
CA GLY A 663 -12.70 -2.99 -7.17
C GLY A 663 -11.88 -3.19 -5.88
N GLN A 664 -10.68 -2.59 -5.83
CA GLN A 664 -9.81 -2.61 -4.64
C GLN A 664 -10.47 -1.93 -3.43
N THR A 665 -11.24 -0.87 -3.66
CA THR A 665 -11.92 -0.10 -2.60
C THR A 665 -13.12 -0.85 -2.03
N ILE A 666 -13.93 -1.52 -2.87
CA ILE A 666 -15.03 -2.37 -2.39
C ILE A 666 -14.50 -3.55 -1.59
N GLU A 667 -13.39 -4.15 -2.04
CA GLU A 667 -12.80 -5.27 -1.30
C GLU A 667 -12.17 -4.83 0.03
N TRP A 668 -11.65 -3.60 0.11
CA TRP A 668 -11.27 -2.97 1.39
C TRP A 668 -12.49 -2.71 2.29
N LEU A 669 -13.61 -2.20 1.77
CA LEU A 669 -14.86 -2.04 2.52
C LEU A 669 -15.36 -3.39 3.08
N ARG A 670 -15.29 -4.48 2.30
CA ARG A 670 -15.62 -5.82 2.79
C ARG A 670 -14.67 -6.30 3.90
N ARG A 671 -13.35 -6.23 3.69
CA ARG A 671 -12.36 -6.83 4.60
C ARG A 671 -12.01 -5.98 5.83
N ARG A 672 -11.74 -4.69 5.65
CA ARG A 672 -11.29 -3.77 6.70
C ARG A 672 -12.45 -3.20 7.51
N VAL A 673 -13.54 -2.88 6.82
CA VAL A 673 -14.72 -2.26 7.43
C VAL A 673 -15.75 -3.30 7.87
N GLY A 674 -15.84 -4.43 7.18
CA GLY A 674 -16.84 -5.48 7.45
C GLY A 674 -18.19 -5.20 6.77
N ALA A 675 -18.20 -4.37 5.72
CA ALA A 675 -19.42 -4.00 5.02
C ALA A 675 -19.95 -5.16 4.16
N ASP A 676 -21.23 -5.51 4.36
CA ASP A 676 -21.94 -6.41 3.45
C ASP A 676 -22.19 -5.72 2.11
N LEU A 677 -21.66 -6.30 1.04
CA LEU A 677 -21.79 -5.86 -0.34
C LEU A 677 -21.99 -7.08 -1.25
N SER A 678 -22.85 -8.00 -0.83
CA SER A 678 -23.01 -9.34 -1.43
C SER A 678 -24.01 -9.39 -2.59
N LEU A 679 -25.00 -8.50 -2.65
CA LEU A 679 -25.98 -8.47 -3.73
C LEU A 679 -25.48 -7.59 -4.88
N LEU A 680 -25.70 -8.04 -6.12
CA LEU A 680 -25.29 -7.37 -7.35
C LEU A 680 -26.53 -6.94 -8.16
N SER A 681 -26.47 -5.77 -8.79
CA SER A 681 -27.58 -5.23 -9.61
C SER A 681 -27.05 -4.38 -10.78
N GLN A 682 -27.88 -4.23 -11.82
CA GLN A 682 -27.62 -3.35 -12.97
C GLN A 682 -28.53 -2.12 -12.90
N LEU A 683 -27.93 -0.93 -12.92
CA LEU A 683 -28.66 0.34 -12.90
C LEU A 683 -28.66 1.01 -14.30
N GLY A 684 -29.40 2.10 -14.44
CA GLY A 684 -29.52 2.82 -15.71
C GLY A 684 -28.18 3.35 -16.23
N GLY A 685 -27.95 3.20 -17.54
CA GLY A 685 -26.71 3.61 -18.21
C GLY A 685 -25.52 2.65 -18.07
N HIS A 686 -25.65 1.55 -17.33
CA HIS A 686 -24.61 0.51 -17.24
C HIS A 686 -24.81 -0.60 -18.29
N SER A 687 -23.73 -1.04 -18.93
CA SER A 687 -23.73 -2.21 -19.84
C SER A 687 -23.87 -3.53 -19.09
N TYR A 688 -23.35 -3.64 -17.87
CA TYR A 688 -23.36 -4.85 -17.04
C TYR A 688 -23.79 -4.57 -15.58
N ALA A 689 -24.13 -5.64 -14.85
CA ALA A 689 -24.43 -5.56 -13.42
C ALA A 689 -23.14 -5.35 -12.62
N ARG A 690 -22.99 -4.18 -11.98
CA ARG A 690 -21.79 -3.81 -11.20
C ARG A 690 -22.05 -3.05 -9.91
N THR A 691 -23.33 -2.83 -9.58
CA THR A 691 -23.74 -2.12 -8.38
C THR A 691 -23.91 -3.11 -7.23
N TYR A 692 -22.97 -3.10 -6.29
CA TYR A 692 -23.02 -3.91 -5.08
C TYR A 692 -23.83 -3.23 -3.97
N ARG A 693 -24.62 -4.03 -3.25
CA ARG A 693 -25.44 -3.58 -2.11
C ARG A 693 -25.50 -4.67 -1.02
N PRO A 694 -25.80 -4.33 0.23
CA PRO A 694 -25.97 -5.32 1.29
C PRO A 694 -27.22 -6.18 1.05
N THR A 695 -27.24 -7.34 1.69
CA THR A 695 -28.42 -8.20 1.87
C THR A 695 -29.44 -7.56 2.82
N GLU A 696 -28.95 -6.83 3.83
CA GLU A 696 -29.75 -6.15 4.86
C GLU A 696 -29.45 -4.65 4.99
N GLY A 697 -30.49 -3.85 5.22
CA GLY A 697 -30.38 -2.39 5.29
C GLY A 697 -30.23 -1.69 3.92
N MET A 698 -29.91 -0.39 3.96
CA MET A 698 -29.70 0.45 2.78
C MET A 698 -28.19 0.66 2.56
N ALA A 699 -27.73 0.63 1.31
CA ALA A 699 -26.29 0.59 1.03
C ALA A 699 -25.51 1.77 1.65
N GLY A 700 -26.04 2.99 1.54
CA GLY A 700 -25.44 4.20 2.08
C GLY A 700 -25.34 4.19 3.60
N SER A 701 -26.44 3.95 4.30
CA SER A 701 -26.46 3.90 5.76
C SER A 701 -25.57 2.79 6.30
N SER A 702 -25.63 1.58 5.72
CA SER A 702 -24.79 0.46 6.15
C SER A 702 -23.30 0.79 6.02
N LEU A 703 -22.88 1.40 4.90
CA LEU A 703 -21.48 1.83 4.71
C LEU A 703 -21.06 2.93 5.68
N VAL A 704 -21.88 3.98 5.85
CA VAL A 704 -21.60 5.11 6.74
C VAL A 704 -21.47 4.64 8.20
N PHE A 705 -22.42 3.85 8.71
CA PHE A 705 -22.39 3.39 10.09
C PHE A 705 -21.25 2.39 10.35
N SER A 706 -20.95 1.46 9.43
CA SER A 706 -19.80 0.57 9.60
C SER A 706 -18.46 1.34 9.60
N LEU A 707 -18.28 2.32 8.70
CA LEU A 707 -17.09 3.18 8.71
C LEU A 707 -16.98 4.04 9.97
N LYS A 708 -18.08 4.64 10.42
CA LYS A 708 -18.15 5.42 11.66
C LYS A 708 -17.67 4.58 12.84
N GLY A 709 -18.24 3.39 13.04
CA GLY A 709 -17.83 2.47 14.10
C GLY A 709 -16.34 2.09 14.02
N LYS A 710 -15.79 1.90 12.81
CA LYS A 710 -14.35 1.66 12.62
C LYS A 710 -13.45 2.85 12.91
N CYS A 711 -13.92 4.08 12.75
CA CYS A 711 -13.20 5.26 13.23
C CYS A 711 -13.29 5.40 14.76
N GLU A 712 -14.44 5.08 15.34
CA GLU A 712 -14.69 5.18 16.78
C GLU A 712 -13.88 4.18 17.62
N GLU A 713 -13.45 3.05 17.04
CA GLU A 713 -12.41 2.16 17.61
C GLU A 713 -11.09 2.89 17.98
N TYR A 714 -10.86 4.10 17.46
CA TYR A 714 -9.66 4.91 17.71
C TYR A 714 -9.89 6.05 18.72
N ALA A 715 -11.14 6.29 19.15
CA ALA A 715 -11.51 7.39 20.04
C ALA A 715 -10.86 7.26 21.43
N ASP A 716 -10.87 6.07 22.02
CA ASP A 716 -10.22 5.77 23.31
C ASP A 716 -8.70 6.05 23.30
N SER A 717 -8.06 5.96 22.12
CA SER A 717 -6.64 6.28 21.96
C SER A 717 -6.36 7.78 21.77
N GLY A 718 -7.40 8.62 21.79
CA GLY A 718 -7.34 10.06 21.50
C GLY A 718 -7.00 10.38 20.05
N ARG A 719 -6.99 9.39 19.15
CA ARG A 719 -6.59 9.58 17.74
C ARG A 719 -7.75 9.95 16.82
N PHE A 720 -8.99 9.64 17.18
CA PHE A 720 -10.17 10.08 16.47
C PHE A 720 -11.06 10.94 17.37
N LYS A 721 -11.50 12.09 16.86
CA LYS A 721 -12.40 13.01 17.56
C LYS A 721 -13.43 13.56 16.58
N VAL A 722 -14.70 13.54 16.96
CA VAL A 722 -15.79 14.14 16.20
C VAL A 722 -16.26 15.41 16.89
N VAL A 723 -16.53 16.46 16.11
CA VAL A 723 -17.21 17.68 16.55
C VAL A 723 -18.48 17.84 15.72
N LYS A 724 -19.64 17.47 16.30
CA LYS A 724 -20.98 17.61 15.68
C LYS A 724 -21.56 19.01 15.95
N LYS A 725 -22.63 19.41 15.24
CA LYS A 725 -23.25 20.76 15.31
C LYS A 725 -22.24 21.91 15.10
N ALA A 726 -21.20 21.70 14.29
CA ALA A 726 -20.06 22.61 14.11
C ALA A 726 -19.80 22.96 12.63
N ARG A 727 -20.12 24.18 12.22
CA ARG A 727 -19.88 24.67 10.85
C ARG A 727 -18.50 25.33 10.74
N VAL A 728 -17.64 24.79 9.88
CA VAL A 728 -16.40 25.48 9.47
C VAL A 728 -16.76 26.78 8.75
N SER A 729 -16.26 27.90 9.28
CA SER A 729 -16.54 29.26 8.80
C SER A 729 -15.36 29.88 8.08
N ASP A 730 -14.14 29.41 8.32
CA ASP A 730 -12.95 29.82 7.58
C ASP A 730 -11.87 28.73 7.56
N ILE A 731 -11.02 28.76 6.53
CA ILE A 731 -9.78 27.97 6.50
C ILE A 731 -8.64 28.92 6.87
N ILE A 732 -7.87 28.55 7.89
CA ILE A 732 -6.74 29.34 8.37
C ILE A 732 -5.55 29.04 7.47
N THR A 733 -4.91 30.09 6.98
CA THR A 733 -3.67 29.99 6.20
C THR A 733 -2.52 30.68 6.93
N ASP A 734 -1.31 30.23 6.65
CA ASP A 734 -0.07 30.88 7.09
C ASP A 734 0.29 32.09 6.21
N ALA A 735 1.48 32.66 6.43
CA ALA A 735 1.99 33.81 5.69
C ALA A 735 2.32 33.51 4.21
N ASP A 736 2.50 32.24 3.86
CA ASP A 736 2.87 31.75 2.53
C ASP A 736 1.60 31.33 1.74
N GLY A 737 0.44 31.35 2.40
CA GLY A 737 -0.86 30.95 1.86
C GLY A 737 -1.07 29.44 1.81
N HIS A 738 -0.30 28.64 2.58
CA HIS A 738 -0.59 27.22 2.78
C HIS A 738 -1.58 27.06 3.94
N VAL A 739 -2.28 25.92 3.98
CA VAL A 739 -3.27 25.62 5.03
C VAL A 739 -2.59 25.35 6.37
N ALA A 740 -3.08 26.00 7.42
CA ALA A 740 -2.61 25.86 8.79
C ALA A 740 -3.72 25.42 9.79
N GLY A 741 -4.99 25.40 9.38
CA GLY A 741 -6.09 24.91 10.20
C GLY A 741 -7.46 25.35 9.71
N VAL A 742 -8.46 25.24 10.57
CA VAL A 742 -9.82 25.75 10.32
C VAL A 742 -10.36 26.52 11.52
N ARG A 743 -11.24 27.48 11.26
CA ARG A 743 -12.11 28.11 12.26
C ARG A 743 -13.52 27.58 12.10
N TRP A 744 -14.17 27.21 13.19
CA TRP A 744 -15.54 26.72 13.21
C TRP A 744 -16.41 27.46 14.22
N VAL A 745 -17.72 27.47 13.97
CA VAL A 745 -18.75 28.07 14.82
C VAL A 745 -19.89 27.06 15.05
N PRO A 746 -20.64 27.14 16.18
CA PRO A 746 -21.83 26.31 16.38
C PRO A 746 -22.87 26.57 15.29
N SER A 747 -23.41 25.50 14.72
CA SER A 747 -24.37 25.58 13.59
C SER A 747 -25.73 26.15 14.00
N ASP A 748 -26.08 26.05 15.29
CA ASP A 748 -27.28 26.62 15.90
C ASP A 748 -27.16 28.13 16.21
N GLY A 749 -26.01 28.75 15.91
CA GLY A 749 -25.75 30.16 16.19
C GLY A 749 -25.53 30.48 17.68
N THR A 750 -25.37 29.47 18.55
CA THR A 750 -25.02 29.69 19.96
C THR A 750 -23.62 30.28 20.11
N LYS A 751 -23.35 30.89 21.29
CA LYS A 751 -22.02 31.44 21.60
C LYS A 751 -21.03 30.31 21.87
N GLY A 752 -20.13 30.08 20.92
CA GLY A 752 -19.06 29.09 21.02
C GLY A 752 -18.19 29.11 19.76
N GLY A 753 -17.58 27.98 19.44
CA GLY A 753 -16.67 27.83 18.31
C GLY A 753 -15.20 27.87 18.71
N GLY A 754 -14.32 27.66 17.75
CA GLY A 754 -12.88 27.59 17.99
C GLY A 754 -12.05 27.47 16.74
N GLU A 755 -10.75 27.35 16.92
CA GLU A 755 -9.77 27.07 15.87
C GLU A 755 -9.16 25.70 16.12
N ILE A 756 -8.93 24.94 15.05
CA ILE A 756 -8.25 23.65 15.10
C ILE A 756 -7.10 23.72 14.10
N ASN A 757 -5.89 23.46 14.60
CA ASN A 757 -4.65 23.65 13.88
C ASN A 757 -4.17 22.34 13.25
N SER A 758 -3.97 22.34 11.93
CA SER A 758 -3.40 21.22 11.18
C SER A 758 -2.94 21.67 9.79
N ARG A 759 -1.87 21.07 9.28
CA ARG A 759 -1.35 21.32 7.93
C ARG A 759 -2.15 20.61 6.83
N ASN A 760 -3.05 19.69 7.19
CA ASN A 760 -3.90 18.98 6.23
C ASN A 760 -5.38 19.22 6.58
N VAL A 761 -6.11 19.88 5.68
CA VAL A 761 -7.58 20.01 5.74
C VAL A 761 -8.17 19.31 4.53
N LEU A 762 -8.98 18.29 4.78
CA LEU A 762 -9.81 17.65 3.76
C LEU A 762 -11.22 18.23 3.82
N LEU A 763 -11.68 18.78 2.69
CA LEU A 763 -13.08 19.11 2.46
C LEU A 763 -13.81 17.88 1.89
N ALA A 764 -14.73 17.33 2.68
CA ALA A 764 -15.61 16.22 2.31
C ALA A 764 -17.09 16.62 2.45
N THR A 765 -17.41 17.88 2.13
CA THR A 765 -18.66 18.56 2.53
C THR A 765 -19.88 18.25 1.67
N GLY A 766 -19.74 17.37 0.67
CA GLY A 766 -20.78 17.14 -0.34
C GLY A 766 -21.03 18.33 -1.26
N GLY A 767 -22.11 18.24 -2.05
CA GLY A 767 -22.47 19.19 -3.09
C GLY A 767 -23.12 20.51 -2.65
N TYR A 768 -23.69 21.22 -3.63
CA TYR A 768 -24.44 22.48 -3.48
C TYR A 768 -25.85 22.42 -4.07
N SER A 769 -26.41 21.21 -4.23
CA SER A 769 -27.74 20.97 -4.80
C SER A 769 -28.90 21.61 -4.04
N ASN A 770 -28.68 22.04 -2.78
CA ASN A 770 -29.64 22.77 -1.95
C ASN A 770 -29.21 24.21 -1.63
N ASP A 771 -28.16 24.73 -2.26
CA ASP A 771 -27.70 26.12 -2.10
C ASP A 771 -28.46 27.06 -3.06
N ARG A 772 -29.73 27.35 -2.71
CA ARG A 772 -30.71 28.01 -3.61
C ARG A 772 -31.12 29.42 -3.18
N HIS A 773 -30.72 29.86 -1.98
CA HIS A 773 -31.18 31.11 -1.37
C HIS A 773 -29.98 31.99 -0.96
N GLY A 774 -30.03 33.28 -1.30
CA GLY A 774 -28.94 34.24 -1.08
C GLY A 774 -28.20 34.61 -2.37
N ASP A 775 -27.46 35.72 -2.33
CA ASP A 775 -26.76 36.27 -3.50
C ASP A 775 -25.51 35.47 -3.89
N ASP A 776 -24.96 34.66 -2.96
CA ASP A 776 -23.82 33.77 -3.16
C ASP A 776 -24.22 32.30 -3.43
N ALA A 777 -25.51 32.03 -3.56
CA ALA A 777 -26.08 30.70 -3.76
C ALA A 777 -25.59 30.03 -5.05
N LEU A 778 -24.80 28.96 -4.92
CA LEU A 778 -24.09 28.31 -6.02
C LEU A 778 -25.04 27.66 -7.04
N LEU A 779 -26.16 27.05 -6.61
CA LEU A 779 -27.14 26.51 -7.56
C LEU A 779 -27.78 27.63 -8.38
N THR A 780 -28.16 28.73 -7.73
CA THR A 780 -28.74 29.90 -8.38
C THR A 780 -27.74 30.58 -9.33
N LYS A 781 -26.45 30.59 -8.97
CA LYS A 781 -25.37 31.15 -9.79
C LYS A 781 -25.06 30.32 -11.04
N TYR A 782 -24.92 29.00 -10.91
CA TYR A 782 -24.42 28.14 -11.99
C TYR A 782 -25.49 27.33 -12.73
N ALA A 783 -26.65 27.09 -12.12
CA ALA A 783 -27.77 26.36 -12.72
C ALA A 783 -29.15 26.96 -12.33
N PRO A 784 -29.40 28.28 -12.54
CA PRO A 784 -30.63 28.95 -12.13
C PRO A 784 -31.91 28.28 -12.66
N GLN A 785 -31.85 27.68 -13.86
CA GLN A 785 -32.95 26.95 -14.49
C GLN A 785 -33.42 25.72 -13.69
N LEU A 786 -32.62 25.23 -12.75
CA LEU A 786 -32.93 24.07 -11.90
C LEU A 786 -33.53 24.43 -10.54
N THR A 787 -33.50 25.72 -10.15
CA THR A 787 -34.07 26.19 -8.87
C THR A 787 -35.57 25.89 -8.73
N LYS A 788 -36.28 25.72 -9.84
CA LYS A 788 -37.73 25.40 -9.91
C LYS A 788 -38.11 23.96 -9.52
N PHE A 789 -37.18 23.01 -9.54
CA PHE A 789 -37.46 21.61 -9.18
C PHE A 789 -37.27 21.40 -7.67
N ALA A 790 -37.97 20.46 -7.05
CA ALA A 790 -37.63 20.01 -5.70
C ALA A 790 -36.26 19.30 -5.67
N THR A 791 -35.64 19.15 -4.50
CA THR A 791 -34.37 18.42 -4.30
C THR A 791 -34.58 17.09 -3.56
N THR A 792 -33.62 16.19 -3.61
CA THR A 792 -33.57 14.99 -2.74
C THR A 792 -32.54 15.09 -1.60
N ASN A 793 -31.85 16.23 -1.51
CA ASN A 793 -30.68 16.40 -0.64
C ASN A 793 -31.05 17.04 0.69
N THR A 794 -30.25 16.82 1.71
CA THR A 794 -30.50 17.38 3.05
C THR A 794 -30.42 18.91 3.05
N LYS A 795 -31.02 19.54 4.07
CA LYS A 795 -30.92 20.99 4.33
C LYS A 795 -29.46 21.46 4.40
N GLY A 796 -28.54 20.59 4.83
CA GLY A 796 -27.09 20.84 4.89
C GLY A 796 -26.34 20.90 3.56
N THR A 797 -26.94 20.57 2.41
CA THR A 797 -26.22 20.47 1.12
C THR A 797 -26.05 21.83 0.42
N THR A 798 -25.35 22.74 1.09
CA THR A 798 -25.29 24.19 0.79
C THR A 798 -23.96 24.64 0.19
N GLY A 799 -23.07 23.73 -0.21
CA GLY A 799 -21.81 24.09 -0.88
C GLY A 799 -20.79 24.84 -0.03
N ASP A 800 -20.90 24.83 1.31
CA ASP A 800 -20.01 25.58 2.21
C ASP A 800 -18.51 25.32 1.91
N GLY A 801 -18.11 24.06 1.70
CA GLY A 801 -16.74 23.70 1.34
C GLY A 801 -16.28 24.26 -0.01
N HIS A 802 -17.17 24.35 -0.99
CA HIS A 802 -16.87 24.98 -2.29
C HIS A 802 -16.59 26.47 -2.10
N LYS A 803 -17.43 27.18 -1.31
CA LYS A 803 -17.27 28.60 -1.01
C LYS A 803 -15.93 28.85 -0.28
N LEU A 804 -15.56 27.99 0.66
CA LEU A 804 -14.26 28.02 1.35
C LEU A 804 -13.07 27.78 0.39
N ALA A 805 -13.15 26.76 -0.48
CA ALA A 805 -12.09 26.47 -1.45
C ALA A 805 -11.91 27.61 -2.47
N PHE A 806 -13.00 28.14 -3.04
CA PHE A 806 -12.95 29.26 -3.98
C PHE A 806 -12.45 30.56 -3.32
N LYS A 807 -12.73 30.79 -2.03
CA LYS A 807 -12.15 31.90 -1.27
C LYS A 807 -10.62 31.84 -1.19
N LEU A 808 -10.04 30.63 -1.19
CA LEU A 808 -8.58 30.39 -1.28
C LEU A 808 -8.03 30.37 -2.71
N GLY A 809 -8.88 30.63 -3.72
CA GLY A 809 -8.49 30.67 -5.12
C GLY A 809 -8.47 29.30 -5.82
N ALA A 810 -9.18 28.30 -5.30
CA ALA A 810 -9.31 27.00 -5.97
C ALA A 810 -9.96 27.12 -7.35
N GLY A 811 -9.53 26.26 -8.27
CA GLY A 811 -10.15 26.07 -9.56
C GLY A 811 -11.54 25.43 -9.43
N ALA A 812 -12.36 25.61 -10.44
CA ALA A 812 -13.70 25.05 -10.52
C ALA A 812 -13.85 24.31 -11.84
N VAL A 813 -14.34 23.07 -11.80
CA VAL A 813 -14.60 22.23 -12.97
C VAL A 813 -16.10 22.01 -13.06
N ASP A 814 -16.69 22.27 -14.22
CA ASP A 814 -18.07 21.90 -14.58
C ASP A 814 -19.21 22.36 -13.63
N MET A 815 -19.07 23.44 -12.85
CA MET A 815 -20.07 23.91 -11.85
C MET A 815 -21.53 24.05 -12.34
N GLN A 816 -21.75 24.19 -13.65
CA GLN A 816 -23.06 24.19 -14.29
C GLN A 816 -23.69 22.78 -14.48
N ARG A 817 -22.92 21.70 -14.25
CA ARG A 817 -23.34 20.30 -14.38
C ARG A 817 -23.98 19.82 -13.09
N VAL A 818 -25.29 19.95 -13.04
CA VAL A 818 -26.12 19.50 -11.92
C VAL A 818 -27.16 18.52 -12.45
N GLN A 819 -27.18 17.31 -11.89
CA GLN A 819 -28.07 16.23 -12.30
C GLN A 819 -29.44 16.36 -11.66
N VAL A 820 -30.45 16.25 -12.51
CA VAL A 820 -31.83 15.94 -12.13
C VAL A 820 -32.00 14.42 -12.13
N HIS A 821 -32.48 13.86 -11.02
CA HIS A 821 -32.94 12.47 -10.98
C HIS A 821 -34.38 12.41 -11.49
N PRO A 822 -34.74 11.44 -12.35
CA PRO A 822 -36.07 11.39 -12.94
C PRO A 822 -37.18 11.10 -11.92
N THR A 823 -36.86 10.41 -10.81
CA THR A 823 -37.87 9.89 -9.89
C THR A 823 -37.61 10.30 -8.43
N GLY A 824 -38.18 11.44 -8.01
CA GLY A 824 -38.50 11.74 -6.61
C GLY A 824 -40.00 11.51 -6.37
N PHE A 825 -40.37 10.90 -5.25
CA PHE A 825 -41.77 10.65 -4.94
C PHE A 825 -42.53 11.96 -4.66
N ILE A 826 -43.70 12.12 -5.27
CA ILE A 826 -44.68 13.13 -4.86
C ILE A 826 -45.43 12.54 -3.66
N ASN A 827 -45.22 13.11 -2.47
CA ASN A 827 -46.00 12.74 -1.29
C ASN A 827 -47.45 13.22 -1.49
N PRO A 828 -48.48 12.34 -1.44
CA PRO A 828 -49.88 12.79 -1.51
C PRO A 828 -50.28 13.73 -0.37
N ASP A 829 -49.57 13.69 0.76
CA ASP A 829 -49.89 14.50 1.95
C ASP A 829 -49.21 15.88 1.92
N ASP A 830 -48.14 16.05 1.10
CA ASP A 830 -47.54 17.34 0.74
C ASP A 830 -46.90 17.26 -0.67
N GLU A 831 -47.69 17.62 -1.69
CA GLU A 831 -47.19 17.66 -3.07
C GLU A 831 -46.20 18.80 -3.31
N SER A 832 -46.29 19.88 -2.52
CA SER A 832 -45.49 21.11 -2.62
C SER A 832 -44.08 21.00 -2.05
N ALA A 833 -43.79 19.99 -1.21
CA ALA A 833 -42.51 19.82 -0.52
C ALA A 833 -41.28 20.08 -1.42
N ASP A 834 -40.46 21.08 -1.07
CA ASP A 834 -39.22 21.42 -1.77
C ASP A 834 -38.13 20.33 -1.64
N THR A 835 -38.25 19.46 -0.64
CA THR A 835 -37.44 18.24 -0.51
C THR A 835 -38.35 17.02 -0.68
N LYS A 836 -37.99 16.10 -1.58
CA LYS A 836 -38.77 14.89 -1.90
C LYS A 836 -37.96 13.64 -1.65
N THR A 837 -38.63 12.59 -1.13
CA THR A 837 -37.99 11.28 -0.95
C THR A 837 -37.62 10.69 -2.31
N LEU A 838 -36.34 10.35 -2.49
CA LEU A 838 -35.84 9.68 -3.69
C LEU A 838 -36.55 8.33 -3.89
N ALA A 839 -37.18 8.14 -5.06
CA ALA A 839 -37.59 6.82 -5.51
C ALA A 839 -36.36 6.14 -6.13
N ALA A 840 -35.79 5.16 -5.42
CA ALA A 840 -34.51 4.54 -5.77
C ALA A 840 -34.45 4.07 -7.24
N GLU A 841 -33.32 4.28 -7.89
CA GLU A 841 -33.09 3.82 -9.27
C GLU A 841 -33.19 2.29 -9.38
N LEU A 842 -32.86 1.57 -8.30
CA LEU A 842 -33.11 0.15 -8.13
C LEU A 842 -34.57 -0.26 -8.42
N LEU A 843 -35.58 0.59 -8.17
CA LEU A 843 -36.97 0.24 -8.51
C LEU A 843 -37.17 0.08 -10.03
N ARG A 844 -36.48 0.89 -10.84
CA ARG A 844 -36.44 0.72 -12.30
C ARG A 844 -35.50 -0.42 -12.70
N GLY A 845 -34.35 -0.54 -12.02
CA GLY A 845 -33.38 -1.63 -12.16
C GLY A 845 -33.99 -3.03 -11.96
N ALA A 846 -34.92 -3.15 -11.02
CA ALA A 846 -35.66 -4.38 -10.73
C ALA A 846 -36.85 -4.64 -11.68
N GLY A 847 -37.10 -3.79 -12.69
CA GLY A 847 -38.17 -3.97 -13.68
C GLY A 847 -39.33 -2.98 -13.61
N GLY A 848 -39.25 -1.96 -12.76
CA GLY A 848 -40.26 -0.90 -12.69
C GLY A 848 -40.32 -0.04 -13.96
N ILE A 849 -41.53 0.18 -14.46
CA ILE A 849 -41.81 0.97 -15.66
C ILE A 849 -42.35 2.36 -15.31
N LEU A 850 -42.16 3.32 -16.21
CA LEU A 850 -42.63 4.70 -16.05
C LEU A 850 -43.80 4.97 -16.99
N LEU A 851 -44.90 5.47 -16.41
CA LEU A 851 -46.14 5.74 -17.11
C LEU A 851 -46.51 7.23 -17.05
N THR A 852 -47.03 7.75 -18.15
CA THR A 852 -47.70 9.05 -18.20
C THR A 852 -49.02 9.02 -17.40
N ARG A 853 -49.66 10.19 -17.23
CA ARG A 853 -51.00 10.29 -16.63
C ARG A 853 -52.08 9.45 -17.35
N SER A 854 -51.89 9.10 -18.62
CA SER A 854 -52.80 8.24 -19.40
C SER A 854 -52.48 6.74 -19.33
N GLY A 855 -51.45 6.32 -18.58
CA GLY A 855 -51.07 4.92 -18.44
C GLY A 855 -50.17 4.36 -19.55
N ALA A 856 -49.65 5.21 -20.45
CA ALA A 856 -48.72 4.82 -21.51
C ALA A 856 -47.24 4.94 -21.08
N ARG A 857 -46.39 4.02 -21.54
CA ARG A 857 -44.92 4.16 -21.47
C ARG A 857 -44.42 5.19 -22.48
N PHE A 858 -43.29 5.83 -22.17
CA PHE A 858 -42.74 6.93 -22.97
C PHE A 858 -41.20 6.95 -23.12
N ALA A 859 -40.46 6.09 -22.40
CA ALA A 859 -39.00 6.08 -22.43
C ALA A 859 -38.44 4.70 -22.09
N ASN A 860 -37.16 4.45 -22.41
CA ASN A 860 -36.40 3.38 -21.80
C ASN A 860 -36.06 3.76 -20.35
N GLU A 861 -36.67 3.07 -19.38
CA GLU A 861 -36.52 3.37 -17.95
C GLU A 861 -35.12 3.09 -17.37
N LEU A 862 -34.27 2.40 -18.14
CA LEU A 862 -32.86 2.14 -17.84
C LEU A 862 -31.90 2.98 -18.70
N GLY A 863 -32.42 3.99 -19.40
CA GLY A 863 -31.59 5.05 -19.97
C GLY A 863 -30.92 5.90 -18.88
N THR A 864 -30.01 6.79 -19.30
CA THR A 864 -29.36 7.74 -18.40
C THR A 864 -30.36 8.72 -17.79
N ARG A 865 -30.00 9.30 -16.63
CA ARG A 865 -30.92 10.13 -15.82
C ARG A 865 -31.33 11.42 -16.53
N ASP A 866 -30.41 12.01 -17.30
CA ASP A 866 -30.67 13.14 -18.19
C ASP A 866 -31.66 12.79 -19.31
N TYR A 867 -31.49 11.65 -19.99
CA TYR A 867 -32.43 11.15 -21.00
C TYR A 867 -33.84 10.94 -20.41
N VAL A 868 -33.96 10.23 -19.29
CA VAL A 868 -35.29 9.96 -18.69
C VAL A 868 -35.93 11.27 -18.20
N SER A 869 -35.16 12.16 -17.57
CA SER A 869 -35.68 13.47 -17.10
C SER A 869 -36.02 14.43 -18.24
N ALA A 870 -35.34 14.35 -19.39
CA ALA A 870 -35.69 15.09 -20.59
C ALA A 870 -37.00 14.56 -21.19
N ARG A 871 -37.13 13.24 -21.35
CA ARG A 871 -38.36 12.59 -21.80
C ARG A 871 -39.56 12.94 -20.92
N MET A 872 -39.39 12.98 -19.59
CA MET A 872 -40.45 13.43 -18.67
C MET A 872 -40.84 14.90 -18.88
N GLN A 873 -39.89 15.79 -19.19
CA GLN A 873 -40.19 17.20 -19.49
C GLN A 873 -40.83 17.38 -20.88
N GLU A 874 -40.56 16.51 -21.84
CA GLU A 874 -41.20 16.52 -23.16
C GLU A 874 -42.66 16.03 -23.09
N GLU A 875 -42.95 15.00 -22.30
CA GLU A 875 -44.29 14.42 -22.16
C GLU A 875 -45.26 15.28 -21.32
N ASP A 876 -44.79 15.88 -20.22
CA ASP A 876 -45.60 16.77 -19.39
C ASP A 876 -44.79 17.95 -18.84
N PRO A 877 -44.43 18.94 -19.70
CA PRO A 877 -43.65 20.11 -19.30
C PRO A 877 -44.34 20.99 -18.23
N SER A 878 -45.63 20.74 -17.97
CA SER A 878 -46.48 21.58 -17.13
C SER A 878 -46.64 21.05 -15.70
N LYS A 879 -46.91 19.75 -15.53
CA LYS A 879 -47.20 19.14 -14.23
C LYS A 879 -46.11 18.19 -13.75
N LEU A 880 -45.31 17.63 -14.67
CA LEU A 880 -44.25 16.67 -14.37
C LEU A 880 -44.68 15.51 -13.44
N ASP A 881 -45.93 15.04 -13.57
CA ASP A 881 -46.53 14.05 -12.67
C ASP A 881 -46.70 12.68 -13.36
N PHE A 882 -45.81 11.76 -13.03
CA PHE A 882 -45.73 10.42 -13.63
C PHE A 882 -46.02 9.32 -12.60
N VAL A 883 -46.22 8.09 -13.07
CA VAL A 883 -46.37 6.92 -12.21
C VAL A 883 -45.19 5.97 -12.43
N LEU A 884 -44.55 5.58 -11.33
CA LEU A 884 -43.66 4.42 -11.28
C LEU A 884 -44.52 3.20 -10.94
N LEU A 885 -44.44 2.15 -11.77
CA LEU A 885 -45.23 0.93 -11.62
C LEU A 885 -44.33 -0.32 -11.55
N LEU A 886 -44.55 -1.16 -10.54
CA LEU A 886 -43.86 -2.43 -10.31
C LEU A 886 -44.86 -3.60 -10.37
N ASN A 887 -44.42 -4.77 -10.83
CA ASN A 887 -45.11 -6.04 -10.60
C ASN A 887 -44.63 -6.69 -9.28
N GLU A 888 -45.27 -7.77 -8.85
CA GLU A 888 -44.91 -8.52 -7.63
C GLU A 888 -43.43 -8.95 -7.61
N LYS A 889 -42.86 -9.38 -8.76
CA LYS A 889 -41.46 -9.81 -8.84
C LYS A 889 -40.48 -8.67 -8.59
N ALA A 890 -40.66 -7.54 -9.27
CA ALA A 890 -39.86 -6.33 -9.08
C ALA A 890 -39.99 -5.78 -7.66
N ALA A 891 -41.20 -5.84 -7.09
CA ALA A 891 -41.45 -5.44 -5.71
C ALA A 891 -40.77 -6.36 -4.69
N SER A 892 -40.72 -7.67 -4.97
CA SER A 892 -40.04 -8.67 -4.15
C SER A 892 -38.50 -8.56 -4.22
N GLU A 893 -37.92 -8.25 -5.39
CA GLU A 893 -36.48 -7.95 -5.49
C GLU A 893 -36.11 -6.66 -4.75
N ALA A 894 -37.02 -5.68 -4.75
CA ALA A 894 -36.92 -4.43 -4.01
C ALA A 894 -37.54 -4.51 -2.58
N ASN A 895 -37.58 -5.69 -1.96
CA ASN A 895 -38.27 -5.94 -0.68
C ASN A 895 -37.84 -5.07 0.52
N LYS A 896 -36.66 -4.43 0.51
CA LYS A 896 -36.26 -3.46 1.54
C LYS A 896 -36.85 -2.06 1.29
N HIS A 897 -37.08 -1.73 0.03
CA HIS A 897 -37.53 -0.41 -0.43
C HIS A 897 -39.06 -0.31 -0.45
N VAL A 898 -39.74 -1.33 -1.00
CA VAL A 898 -41.20 -1.30 -1.19
C VAL A 898 -41.96 -1.14 0.13
N PRO A 899 -41.70 -1.91 1.20
CA PRO A 899 -42.37 -1.72 2.48
C PRO A 899 -42.09 -0.36 3.13
N LEU A 900 -40.87 0.18 2.97
CA LEU A 900 -40.51 1.51 3.48
C LEU A 900 -41.32 2.61 2.77
N TYR A 901 -41.40 2.57 1.44
CA TYR A 901 -42.17 3.54 0.66
C TYR A 901 -43.68 3.38 0.84
N MET A 902 -44.17 2.15 1.08
CA MET A 902 -45.57 1.90 1.47
C MET A 902 -45.89 2.45 2.86
N LYS A 903 -45.01 2.26 3.84
CA LYS A 903 -45.15 2.83 5.20
C LYS A 903 -45.21 4.36 5.16
N LYS A 904 -44.46 4.99 4.24
CA LYS A 904 -44.48 6.45 4.00
C LYS A 904 -45.63 6.95 3.10
N ASN A 905 -46.62 6.14 2.74
CA ASN A 905 -47.73 6.51 1.83
C ASN A 905 -47.30 6.90 0.38
N LEU A 906 -46.03 6.71 0.01
CA LEU A 906 -45.43 7.10 -1.28
C LEU A 906 -45.66 6.06 -2.39
N LEU A 907 -45.84 4.80 -2.00
CA LEU A 907 -46.07 3.65 -2.87
C LEU A 907 -47.30 2.89 -2.35
N LYS A 908 -48.17 2.39 -3.23
CA LYS A 908 -49.41 1.68 -2.86
C LYS A 908 -49.52 0.37 -3.61
N LYS A 909 -50.00 -0.68 -2.94
CA LYS A 909 -50.34 -1.97 -3.53
C LYS A 909 -51.77 -1.93 -4.07
N PHE A 910 -51.98 -2.53 -5.24
CA PHE A 910 -53.28 -2.73 -5.89
C PHE A 910 -53.37 -4.20 -6.30
N ASP A 911 -54.45 -4.88 -5.92
CA ASP A 911 -54.59 -6.31 -6.17
C ASP A 911 -55.07 -6.62 -7.59
N SER A 912 -55.52 -5.61 -8.35
CA SER A 912 -56.00 -5.78 -9.73
C SER A 912 -55.88 -4.51 -10.59
N LEU A 913 -55.93 -4.70 -11.91
CA LEU A 913 -55.84 -3.62 -12.90
C LEU A 913 -56.94 -2.54 -12.75
N PRO A 914 -58.22 -2.87 -12.44
CA PRO A 914 -59.25 -1.85 -12.21
C PRO A 914 -58.98 -0.98 -10.98
N GLN A 915 -58.40 -1.55 -9.91
CA GLN A 915 -58.04 -0.77 -8.71
C GLN A 915 -56.92 0.25 -9.02
N LEU A 916 -55.88 -0.20 -9.74
CA LEU A 916 -54.79 0.67 -10.19
C LEU A 916 -55.32 1.78 -11.13
N THR A 917 -56.17 1.41 -12.10
CA THR A 917 -56.79 2.35 -13.04
C THR A 917 -57.66 3.38 -12.30
N GLY A 918 -58.47 2.95 -11.34
CA GLY A 918 -59.29 3.84 -10.50
C GLY A 918 -58.46 4.81 -9.67
N TRP A 919 -57.31 4.39 -9.14
CA TRP A 919 -56.37 5.28 -8.46
C TRP A 919 -55.70 6.27 -9.41
N MET A 920 -55.30 5.84 -10.61
CA MET A 920 -54.73 6.72 -11.62
C MET A 920 -55.75 7.74 -12.16
N ALA A 921 -57.03 7.38 -12.26
CA ALA A 921 -58.12 8.23 -12.76
C ALA A 921 -58.32 9.52 -11.95
N ALA A 922 -57.93 9.55 -10.67
CA ALA A 922 -57.95 10.76 -9.85
C ALA A 922 -57.03 11.89 -10.38
N ARG A 923 -56.07 11.56 -11.27
CA ARG A 923 -55.09 12.50 -11.86
C ARG A 923 -55.47 12.99 -13.27
N GLY A 924 -56.52 12.42 -13.87
CA GLY A 924 -56.96 12.67 -15.25
C GLY A 924 -57.61 11.45 -15.89
N SER A 925 -58.18 11.63 -17.09
CA SER A 925 -58.81 10.54 -17.84
C SER A 925 -57.80 9.45 -18.20
N ILE A 926 -58.08 8.22 -17.78
CA ILE A 926 -57.34 7.00 -18.12
C ILE A 926 -58.33 5.95 -18.63
N ASP A 927 -57.88 5.15 -19.60
CA ASP A 927 -58.61 4.00 -20.12
C ASP A 927 -57.89 2.72 -19.68
N GLU A 928 -58.61 1.79 -19.05
CA GLU A 928 -58.08 0.50 -18.61
C GLU A 928 -57.49 -0.30 -19.79
N LEU A 929 -58.07 -0.15 -20.99
CA LEU A 929 -57.57 -0.78 -22.21
C LEU A 929 -56.18 -0.26 -22.60
N VAL A 930 -55.87 1.02 -22.35
CA VAL A 930 -54.54 1.60 -22.63
C VAL A 930 -53.50 1.02 -21.67
N LEU A 931 -53.84 0.89 -20.39
CA LEU A 931 -52.93 0.32 -19.39
C LEU A 931 -52.70 -1.18 -19.65
N SER A 932 -53.78 -1.94 -19.89
CA SER A 932 -53.72 -3.36 -20.28
C SER A 932 -52.86 -3.57 -21.53
N SER A 933 -53.11 -2.79 -22.58
CA SER A 933 -52.32 -2.84 -23.84
C SER A 933 -50.86 -2.47 -23.64
N THR A 934 -50.56 -1.55 -22.72
CA THR A 934 -49.19 -1.13 -22.38
C THR A 934 -48.43 -2.26 -21.71
N LEU A 935 -49.04 -2.96 -20.75
CA LEU A 935 -48.44 -4.14 -20.10
C LEU A 935 -48.25 -5.31 -21.07
N GLN A 936 -49.26 -5.61 -21.89
CA GLN A 936 -49.19 -6.66 -22.91
C GLN A 936 -48.09 -6.39 -23.95
N ARG A 937 -47.96 -5.14 -24.41
CA ARG A 937 -46.89 -4.74 -25.34
C ARG A 937 -45.51 -4.84 -24.69
N TYR A 938 -45.35 -4.36 -23.45
CA TYR A 938 -44.09 -4.50 -22.72
C TYR A 938 -43.66 -5.97 -22.58
N ASN A 939 -44.60 -6.88 -22.33
CA ASN A 939 -44.34 -8.31 -22.27
C ASN A 939 -43.91 -8.90 -23.62
N ALA A 940 -44.52 -8.47 -24.73
CA ALA A 940 -44.13 -8.90 -26.07
C ALA A 940 -42.75 -8.36 -26.46
N ASP A 941 -42.47 -7.08 -26.18
CA ASP A 941 -41.18 -6.45 -26.45
C ASP A 941 -40.04 -7.11 -25.63
N ALA A 942 -40.32 -7.49 -24.38
CA ALA A 942 -39.40 -8.25 -23.54
C ALA A 942 -39.08 -9.65 -24.10
N GLN A 943 -40.04 -10.32 -24.75
CA GLN A 943 -39.80 -11.59 -25.45
C GLN A 943 -39.01 -11.41 -26.75
N ASN A 944 -39.20 -10.27 -27.44
CA ASN A 944 -38.46 -9.90 -28.64
C ASN A 944 -37.03 -9.38 -28.34
N GLY A 945 -36.71 -9.09 -27.08
CA GLY A 945 -35.40 -8.60 -26.64
C GLY A 945 -35.11 -7.12 -26.94
N ARG A 946 -36.07 -6.38 -27.51
CA ARG A 946 -35.95 -4.93 -27.74
C ARG A 946 -37.32 -4.26 -27.87
N ASP A 947 -37.50 -3.09 -27.26
CA ASP A 947 -38.70 -2.26 -27.42
C ASP A 947 -38.48 -1.04 -28.34
N ALA A 948 -39.58 -0.31 -28.60
CA ALA A 948 -39.59 0.91 -29.41
C ALA A 948 -38.76 2.07 -28.83
N PHE A 949 -38.34 2.01 -27.57
CA PHE A 949 -37.47 2.99 -26.91
C PHE A 949 -36.00 2.53 -26.86
N ASN A 950 -35.66 1.43 -27.55
CA ASN A 950 -34.36 0.77 -27.53
C ASN A 950 -33.94 0.17 -26.17
N LYS A 951 -34.90 -0.10 -25.26
CA LYS A 951 -34.64 -0.93 -24.08
C LYS A 951 -34.37 -2.35 -24.54
N THR A 952 -33.27 -2.94 -24.08
CA THR A 952 -32.87 -4.34 -24.38
C THR A 952 -32.87 -5.25 -23.15
N PHE A 953 -32.85 -4.67 -21.94
CA PHE A 953 -32.86 -5.39 -20.67
C PHE A 953 -34.22 -5.22 -19.96
N PHE A 954 -34.89 -6.34 -19.69
CA PHE A 954 -36.27 -6.40 -19.17
C PHE A 954 -36.34 -7.24 -17.87
N PRO A 955 -35.70 -6.78 -16.78
CA PRO A 955 -35.70 -7.50 -15.51
C PRO A 955 -37.13 -7.69 -14.99
N ASN A 956 -37.37 -8.86 -14.38
CA ASN A 956 -38.66 -9.29 -13.81
C ASN A 956 -39.89 -9.26 -14.74
N ALA A 957 -39.72 -9.14 -16.06
CA ALA A 957 -40.77 -9.43 -17.02
C ALA A 957 -41.20 -10.93 -16.98
N PRO A 958 -42.41 -11.29 -17.45
CA PRO A 958 -43.51 -10.39 -17.82
C PRO A 958 -44.25 -9.80 -16.60
N PHE A 959 -44.98 -8.71 -16.82
CA PHE A 959 -46.04 -8.23 -15.93
C PHE A 959 -47.27 -9.13 -16.05
N ASP A 960 -47.78 -9.64 -14.94
CA ASP A 960 -49.11 -10.24 -14.89
C ASP A 960 -50.15 -9.12 -14.97
N VAL A 961 -51.04 -9.18 -15.97
CA VAL A 961 -52.08 -8.15 -16.18
C VAL A 961 -53.20 -8.26 -15.15
N SER A 962 -53.34 -9.41 -14.46
CA SER A 962 -54.28 -9.58 -13.36
C SER A 962 -53.81 -8.92 -12.05
N GLY A 963 -52.50 -8.65 -11.92
CA GLY A 963 -51.88 -8.08 -10.72
C GLY A 963 -51.15 -9.13 -9.86
N PRO A 964 -50.74 -8.77 -8.63
CA PRO A 964 -50.84 -7.44 -8.03
C PRO A 964 -49.80 -6.46 -8.58
N PHE A 965 -50.06 -5.18 -8.36
CA PHE A 965 -49.26 -4.04 -8.78
C PHE A 965 -48.84 -3.17 -7.60
N TYR A 966 -47.70 -2.49 -7.71
CA TYR A 966 -47.29 -1.46 -6.76
C TYR A 966 -46.99 -0.17 -7.52
N ALA A 967 -47.70 0.91 -7.20
CA ALA A 967 -47.60 2.17 -7.93
C ALA A 967 -47.41 3.37 -7.00
N GLY A 968 -46.64 4.36 -7.46
CA GLY A 968 -46.34 5.58 -6.73
C GLY A 968 -46.13 6.76 -7.69
N ARG A 969 -46.44 7.97 -7.21
CA ARG A 969 -46.34 9.20 -8.02
C ARG A 969 -44.91 9.72 -8.00
N VAL A 970 -44.35 10.07 -9.15
CA VAL A 970 -42.95 10.51 -9.27
C VAL A 970 -42.79 11.73 -10.18
N THR A 971 -41.80 12.56 -9.87
CA THR A 971 -41.44 13.78 -10.59
C THR A 971 -39.91 13.97 -10.65
N PRO A 972 -39.35 14.70 -11.64
CA PRO A 972 -37.93 15.00 -11.69
C PRO A 972 -37.50 15.95 -10.56
N VAL A 973 -36.32 15.70 -9.98
CA VAL A 973 -35.81 16.39 -8.78
C VAL A 973 -34.30 16.65 -8.87
N VAL A 974 -33.82 17.80 -8.40
CA VAL A 974 -32.37 18.07 -8.28
C VAL A 974 -31.76 17.06 -7.31
N HIS A 975 -30.67 16.42 -7.71
CA HIS A 975 -30.16 15.26 -6.99
C HIS A 975 -28.66 15.30 -6.72
N TYR A 976 -27.84 15.81 -7.63
CA TYR A 976 -26.39 15.72 -7.48
C TYR A 976 -25.65 16.83 -8.23
N THR A 977 -24.55 17.34 -7.69
CA THR A 977 -23.69 18.31 -8.37
C THR A 977 -22.41 17.63 -8.86
N MET A 978 -22.24 17.48 -10.18
CA MET A 978 -21.05 16.85 -10.79
C MET A 978 -19.92 17.84 -11.02
N GLY A 979 -20.26 19.13 -11.09
CA GLY A 979 -19.29 20.20 -11.02
C GLY A 979 -18.85 20.46 -9.59
N GLY A 980 -17.60 20.87 -9.42
CA GLY A 980 -17.01 21.06 -8.11
C GLY A 980 -15.64 21.74 -8.15
N VAL A 981 -14.92 21.61 -7.05
CA VAL A 981 -13.53 22.04 -6.86
C VAL A 981 -12.61 21.23 -7.75
N LYS A 982 -11.65 21.89 -8.40
CA LYS A 982 -10.58 21.24 -9.18
C LYS A 982 -9.59 20.53 -8.26
N VAL A 983 -9.31 19.26 -8.54
CA VAL A 983 -8.31 18.45 -7.83
C VAL A 983 -7.39 17.73 -8.82
N ASP A 984 -6.29 17.17 -8.33
CA ASP A 984 -5.55 16.14 -9.06
C ASP A 984 -6.06 14.72 -8.73
N ASN A 985 -5.48 13.71 -9.37
CA ASN A 985 -5.82 12.30 -9.14
C ASN A 985 -5.47 11.75 -7.73
N THR A 986 -4.92 12.55 -6.81
CA THR A 986 -4.79 12.21 -5.38
C THR A 986 -5.75 12.99 -4.49
N GLY A 987 -6.57 13.89 -5.05
CA GLY A 987 -7.54 14.73 -4.35
C GLY A 987 -6.96 16.01 -3.75
N ARG A 988 -5.75 16.43 -4.15
CA ARG A 988 -5.17 17.72 -3.73
C ARG A 988 -5.86 18.85 -4.48
N VAL A 989 -6.26 19.91 -3.79
CA VAL A 989 -6.97 21.04 -4.42
C VAL A 989 -6.02 21.88 -5.27
N LEU A 990 -6.41 22.11 -6.53
CA LEU A 990 -5.67 22.91 -7.50
C LEU A 990 -6.31 24.27 -7.71
N ARG A 991 -5.50 25.28 -8.03
CA ARG A 991 -5.92 26.57 -8.59
C ARG A 991 -6.19 26.44 -10.10
N PRO A 992 -6.80 27.45 -10.76
CA PRO A 992 -7.04 27.42 -12.21
C PRO A 992 -5.77 27.20 -13.06
N ASP A 993 -4.60 27.64 -12.58
CA ASP A 993 -3.30 27.46 -13.24
C ASP A 993 -2.64 26.09 -13.01
N GLY A 994 -3.34 25.17 -12.32
CA GLY A 994 -2.82 23.85 -11.95
C GLY A 994 -1.89 23.85 -10.73
N SER A 995 -1.62 25.01 -10.09
CA SER A 995 -0.83 25.05 -8.86
C SER A 995 -1.64 24.56 -7.65
N GLN A 996 -1.02 23.76 -6.78
CA GLN A 996 -1.68 23.24 -5.58
C GLN A 996 -1.94 24.34 -4.53
N ILE A 997 -3.11 24.29 -3.87
CA ILE A 997 -3.32 24.91 -2.56
C ILE A 997 -2.76 23.94 -1.51
N VAL A 998 -1.50 24.15 -1.12
CA VAL A 998 -0.75 23.23 -0.25
C VAL A 998 -1.48 23.03 1.08
N GLY A 999 -1.69 21.77 1.46
CA GLY A 999 -2.41 21.38 2.67
C GLY A 999 -3.94 21.31 2.52
N LEU A 1000 -4.50 21.66 1.36
CA LEU A 1000 -5.93 21.52 1.07
C LEU A 1000 -6.21 20.31 0.16
N TYR A 1001 -7.14 19.48 0.60
CA TYR A 1001 -7.63 18.31 -0.13
C TYR A 1001 -9.15 18.35 -0.26
N ALA A 1002 -9.70 17.65 -1.26
CA ALA A 1002 -11.15 17.49 -1.43
C ALA A 1002 -11.51 16.08 -1.94
N ALA A 1003 -12.63 15.52 -1.47
CA ALA A 1003 -13.10 14.19 -1.88
C ALA A 1003 -14.63 14.02 -1.78
N GLY A 1004 -15.21 13.21 -2.67
CA GLY A 1004 -16.67 13.08 -2.83
C GLY A 1004 -17.27 14.23 -3.65
N GLU A 1005 -18.60 14.41 -3.60
CA GLU A 1005 -19.40 15.36 -4.42
C GLU A 1005 -18.93 16.84 -4.45
N ILE A 1006 -17.94 17.21 -3.63
CA ILE A 1006 -17.28 18.51 -3.73
C ILE A 1006 -16.31 18.63 -4.93
N ILE A 1007 -15.82 17.53 -5.51
CA ILE A 1007 -14.85 17.57 -6.61
C ILE A 1007 -15.55 17.54 -7.98
N GLY A 1008 -14.98 18.27 -8.95
CA GLY A 1008 -15.40 18.16 -10.35
C GLY A 1008 -14.56 17.14 -11.14
N GLY A 1009 -14.93 16.88 -12.39
CA GLY A 1009 -14.11 16.08 -13.33
C GLY A 1009 -14.24 14.55 -13.25
N VAL A 1010 -15.12 14.05 -12.36
CA VAL A 1010 -15.36 12.60 -12.17
C VAL A 1010 -16.53 12.05 -13.03
N HIS A 1011 -17.52 12.90 -13.36
CA HIS A 1011 -18.79 12.43 -13.97
C HIS A 1011 -19.28 13.26 -15.16
N GLY A 1012 -18.49 14.27 -15.58
CA GLY A 1012 -18.85 15.24 -16.62
C GLY A 1012 -20.31 15.69 -16.62
N LYS A 1013 -21.01 15.49 -17.75
CA LYS A 1013 -22.41 15.95 -17.92
C LYS A 1013 -23.44 15.17 -17.12
N ASN A 1014 -23.23 13.87 -16.87
CA ASN A 1014 -24.20 13.02 -16.19
C ASN A 1014 -23.52 11.88 -15.42
N ARG A 1015 -23.77 11.82 -14.12
CA ARG A 1015 -23.30 10.74 -13.23
C ARG A 1015 -24.17 9.47 -13.37
N LEU A 1016 -23.52 8.31 -13.45
CA LEU A 1016 -24.18 7.00 -13.37
C LEU A 1016 -24.66 6.64 -11.94
N GLY A 1017 -25.70 5.81 -11.84
CA GLY A 1017 -26.23 5.35 -10.56
C GLY A 1017 -25.21 4.47 -9.83
N GLY A 1018 -24.86 4.81 -8.59
CA GLY A 1018 -23.87 4.07 -7.78
C GLY A 1018 -22.45 4.68 -7.78
N ASN A 1019 -22.07 5.42 -8.84
CA ASN A 1019 -20.75 6.06 -8.93
C ASN A 1019 -20.48 7.06 -7.78
N ALA A 1020 -21.50 7.69 -7.20
CA ALA A 1020 -21.33 8.64 -6.08
C ALA A 1020 -20.74 7.98 -4.83
N LEU A 1021 -21.18 6.76 -4.48
CA LEU A 1021 -20.59 6.04 -3.34
C LEU A 1021 -19.18 5.54 -3.69
N THR A 1022 -18.96 5.16 -4.96
CA THR A 1022 -17.65 4.74 -5.46
C THR A 1022 -16.64 5.87 -5.36
N GLU A 1023 -16.98 7.06 -5.84
CA GLU A 1023 -16.16 8.26 -5.77
C GLU A 1023 -15.85 8.66 -4.34
N CYS A 1024 -16.87 8.74 -3.47
CA CYS A 1024 -16.66 9.03 -2.05
C CYS A 1024 -15.65 8.06 -1.42
N ALA A 1025 -15.80 6.76 -1.65
CA ALA A 1025 -14.88 5.77 -1.09
C ALA A 1025 -13.47 5.82 -1.74
N VAL A 1026 -13.39 5.93 -3.08
CA VAL A 1026 -12.12 5.95 -3.82
C VAL A 1026 -11.32 7.22 -3.50
N PHE A 1027 -11.90 8.41 -3.67
CA PHE A 1027 -11.18 9.67 -3.44
C PHE A 1027 -10.97 9.94 -1.95
N GLY A 1028 -11.89 9.52 -1.08
CA GLY A 1028 -11.67 9.54 0.36
C GLY A 1028 -10.45 8.71 0.74
N ARG A 1029 -10.33 7.49 0.19
CA ARG A 1029 -9.17 6.63 0.44
C ARG A 1029 -7.88 7.18 -0.17
N LEU A 1030 -7.91 7.71 -1.40
CA LEU A 1030 -6.73 8.31 -2.05
C LEU A 1030 -6.19 9.51 -1.25
N VAL A 1031 -7.05 10.43 -0.82
CA VAL A 1031 -6.62 11.53 0.07
C VAL A 1031 -6.07 10.98 1.38
N GLY A 1032 -6.74 9.99 1.98
CA GLY A 1032 -6.29 9.37 3.22
C GLY A 1032 -4.97 8.60 3.11
N GLU A 1033 -4.58 8.17 1.90
CA GLU A 1033 -3.26 7.58 1.57
C GLU A 1033 -2.20 8.68 1.32
N ASP A 1034 -2.59 9.82 0.76
CA ASP A 1034 -1.68 10.94 0.41
C ASP A 1034 -1.35 11.89 1.58
N VAL A 1035 -2.30 12.09 2.51
CA VAL A 1035 -2.11 12.92 3.71
C VAL A 1035 -0.84 12.50 4.46
N VAL A 1036 0.00 13.49 4.82
CA VAL A 1036 1.22 13.23 5.59
C VAL A 1036 0.86 13.03 7.07
N VAL A 1037 1.27 11.88 7.62
CA VAL A 1037 1.13 11.53 9.04
C VAL A 1037 2.48 11.66 9.73
N ASP A 1038 2.54 12.44 10.81
CA ASP A 1038 3.74 12.66 11.61
C ASP A 1038 3.99 11.42 12.50
N SER A 1039 4.84 10.51 12.04
CA SER A 1039 5.14 9.24 12.73
C SER A 1039 6.00 9.41 14.00
N SER A 1040 5.92 10.55 14.68
CA SER A 1040 6.63 10.79 15.93
C SER A 1040 5.92 10.06 17.09
N THR A 1041 6.30 8.79 17.29
CA THR A 1041 5.89 8.01 18.45
C THR A 1041 6.13 8.82 19.73
N PRO A 1042 5.11 9.06 20.58
CA PRO A 1042 5.33 9.69 21.87
C PRO A 1042 6.11 8.71 22.78
N THR A 1043 7.43 8.83 22.80
CA THR A 1043 8.30 8.06 23.69
C THR A 1043 8.23 8.60 25.12
N THR A 1044 7.03 8.52 25.70
CA THR A 1044 6.81 8.84 27.11
C THR A 1044 6.82 7.54 27.90
N THR A 1045 8.03 7.05 28.20
CA THR A 1045 8.26 5.96 29.16
C THR A 1045 7.95 6.46 30.56
N THR A 1046 6.67 6.63 30.90
CA THR A 1046 6.24 6.85 32.28
C THR A 1046 6.36 5.54 33.04
N THR A 1047 7.43 5.40 33.82
CA THR A 1047 7.61 4.32 34.79
C THR A 1047 6.36 4.11 35.63
N MET A 1048 5.86 2.86 35.67
CA MET A 1048 4.78 2.47 36.57
C MET A 1048 5.26 2.46 38.04
N THR A 1049 5.25 3.61 38.68
CA THR A 1049 5.18 3.69 40.14
C THR A 1049 3.72 3.54 40.56
N ALA A 1050 3.41 2.47 41.28
CA ALA A 1050 2.07 2.27 41.85
C ALA A 1050 1.78 3.37 42.89
N SER A 1051 0.90 4.30 42.54
CA SER A 1051 0.38 5.34 43.44
C SER A 1051 -1.15 5.31 43.42
N ALA A 1052 -1.71 5.09 44.62
CA ALA A 1052 -3.11 5.20 45.10
C ALA A 1052 -4.28 5.20 44.09
N PRO A 1053 -5.39 4.48 44.36
CA PRO A 1053 -6.58 4.51 43.51
C PRO A 1053 -7.16 5.93 43.46
N VAL A 1054 -6.99 6.58 42.31
CA VAL A 1054 -7.76 7.77 41.95
C VAL A 1054 -9.22 7.33 41.82
N GLN A 1055 -10.11 8.04 42.50
CA GLN A 1055 -11.54 7.73 42.49
C GLN A 1055 -12.06 7.78 41.06
N GLN A 1056 -12.86 6.78 40.67
CA GLN A 1056 -13.67 6.84 39.46
C GLN A 1056 -14.47 8.15 39.48
N PRO A 1057 -14.70 8.82 38.32
CA PRO A 1057 -15.80 9.77 38.24
C PRO A 1057 -17.05 9.03 38.72
N THR A 1058 -17.68 9.55 39.76
CA THR A 1058 -18.90 8.97 40.33
C THR A 1058 -19.88 8.73 39.21
N LYS A 1059 -20.41 7.50 39.12
CA LYS A 1059 -21.54 7.21 38.22
C LYS A 1059 -22.57 8.31 38.40
N SER A 1060 -22.85 9.05 37.32
CA SER A 1060 -24.14 9.72 37.22
C SER A 1060 -25.19 8.64 37.43
N GLU A 1061 -25.98 8.76 38.49
CA GLU A 1061 -27.17 7.94 38.62
C GLU A 1061 -28.10 8.38 37.50
N PHE A 1062 -28.23 7.54 36.46
CA PHE A 1062 -29.23 7.75 35.41
C PHE A 1062 -30.58 7.94 36.09
N LYS A 1063 -31.24 9.04 35.77
CA LYS A 1063 -32.50 9.41 36.40
C LYS A 1063 -33.52 8.30 36.12
N ASP A 1064 -34.13 7.78 37.18
CA ASP A 1064 -35.22 6.82 37.07
C ASP A 1064 -36.44 7.50 36.43
N VAL A 1065 -36.77 7.08 35.21
CA VAL A 1065 -37.92 7.55 34.44
C VAL A 1065 -38.98 6.45 34.50
N SER A 1066 -40.05 6.70 35.25
CA SER A 1066 -41.19 5.78 35.27
C SER A 1066 -41.91 5.75 33.92
N ALA A 1067 -42.59 4.64 33.60
CA ALA A 1067 -43.45 4.57 32.41
C ALA A 1067 -44.52 5.69 32.33
N ILE A 1068 -44.96 6.24 33.47
CA ILE A 1068 -45.91 7.38 33.53
C ILE A 1068 -45.23 8.71 33.16
N GLU A 1069 -43.95 8.86 33.48
CA GLU A 1069 -43.17 10.03 33.06
C GLU A 1069 -42.90 9.95 31.56
N LEU A 1070 -42.36 8.81 31.10
CA LEU A 1070 -42.08 8.56 29.69
C LEU A 1070 -43.30 8.88 28.82
N ALA A 1071 -44.49 8.41 29.18
CA ALA A 1071 -45.74 8.62 28.45
C ALA A 1071 -46.17 10.09 28.24
N LYS A 1072 -45.52 11.08 28.88
CA LYS A 1072 -45.75 12.51 28.63
C LYS A 1072 -45.04 13.00 27.36
N HIS A 1073 -43.92 12.37 27.02
CA HIS A 1073 -42.99 12.78 25.97
C HIS A 1073 -43.32 12.04 24.65
N ALA A 1074 -44.53 12.26 24.15
CA ALA A 1074 -45.12 11.54 23.01
C ALA A 1074 -45.51 12.47 21.83
N SER A 1075 -44.91 13.65 21.73
CA SER A 1075 -45.28 14.71 20.77
C SER A 1075 -44.13 15.11 19.85
N ALA A 1076 -44.43 15.79 18.73
CA ALA A 1076 -43.39 16.19 17.76
C ALA A 1076 -42.35 17.15 18.34
N ASP A 1077 -42.72 17.96 19.34
CA ASP A 1077 -41.85 18.93 20.00
C ASP A 1077 -41.22 18.38 21.30
N ASP A 1078 -41.55 17.13 21.68
CA ASP A 1078 -41.11 16.46 22.90
C ASP A 1078 -41.38 14.94 22.79
N CYS A 1079 -40.40 14.19 22.26
CA CYS A 1079 -40.51 12.78 21.89
C CYS A 1079 -39.39 11.93 22.52
N TRP A 1080 -39.69 11.25 23.63
CA TRP A 1080 -38.79 10.29 24.25
C TRP A 1080 -39.23 8.86 23.96
N VAL A 1081 -38.27 7.95 23.74
CA VAL A 1081 -38.55 6.52 23.54
C VAL A 1081 -37.61 5.71 24.43
N ALA A 1082 -38.15 4.71 25.12
CA ALA A 1082 -37.32 3.75 25.83
C ALA A 1082 -36.85 2.64 24.89
N LEU A 1083 -35.55 2.36 24.90
CA LEU A 1083 -34.91 1.31 24.12
C LEU A 1083 -33.92 0.57 25.02
N TYR A 1084 -34.02 -0.75 25.08
CA TYR A 1084 -33.20 -1.63 25.92
C TYR A 1084 -33.18 -1.26 27.42
N GLY A 1085 -34.27 -0.67 27.93
CA GLY A 1085 -34.40 -0.20 29.31
C GLY A 1085 -33.75 1.17 29.61
N GLN A 1086 -33.25 1.87 28.60
CA GLN A 1086 -32.76 3.24 28.70
C GLN A 1086 -33.71 4.19 27.95
N VAL A 1087 -33.87 5.41 28.43
CA VAL A 1087 -34.73 6.43 27.80
C VAL A 1087 -33.86 7.37 26.99
N TYR A 1088 -34.26 7.63 25.74
CA TYR A 1088 -33.58 8.51 24.80
C TYR A 1088 -34.54 9.61 24.34
N ASP A 1089 -34.03 10.83 24.20
CA ASP A 1089 -34.75 11.92 23.53
C ASP A 1089 -34.44 11.89 22.03
N PHE A 1090 -35.48 11.74 21.21
CA PHE A 1090 -35.36 11.71 19.75
C PHE A 1090 -35.93 12.95 19.07
N THR A 1091 -36.36 13.97 19.82
CA THR A 1091 -37.05 15.17 19.31
C THR A 1091 -36.28 15.84 18.15
N ASP A 1092 -34.99 16.16 18.38
CA ASP A 1092 -34.08 16.74 17.38
C ASP A 1092 -33.87 15.84 16.14
N PHE A 1093 -34.13 14.53 16.22
CA PHE A 1093 -33.86 13.54 15.18
C PHE A 1093 -35.11 13.09 14.40
N LEU A 1094 -36.30 13.54 14.81
CA LEU A 1094 -37.57 13.12 14.19
C LEU A 1094 -37.59 13.40 12.67
N GLU A 1095 -37.26 14.62 12.25
CA GLU A 1095 -37.27 14.98 10.82
C GLU A 1095 -36.19 14.24 10.01
N ASP A 1096 -35.07 13.91 10.64
CA ASP A 1096 -33.90 13.28 10.00
C ASP A 1096 -33.93 11.75 10.00
N HIS A 1097 -34.86 11.13 10.72
CA HIS A 1097 -34.99 9.68 10.78
C HIS A 1097 -35.32 9.07 9.41
N PRO A 1098 -34.64 8.00 8.93
CA PRO A 1098 -34.83 7.51 7.57
C PRO A 1098 -36.25 7.06 7.19
N ALA A 1099 -37.05 6.61 8.15
CA ALA A 1099 -38.46 6.28 7.94
C ALA A 1099 -39.43 7.45 8.20
N GLY A 1100 -38.93 8.65 8.46
CA GLY A 1100 -39.68 9.87 8.82
C GLY A 1100 -40.02 9.94 10.31
N ALA A 1101 -40.40 11.15 10.76
CA ALA A 1101 -40.74 11.48 12.15
C ALA A 1101 -41.80 10.53 12.75
N GLU A 1102 -42.86 10.24 11.99
CA GLU A 1102 -43.95 9.34 12.42
C GLU A 1102 -43.47 7.94 12.82
N ALA A 1103 -42.36 7.47 12.26
CA ALA A 1103 -41.82 6.15 12.57
C ALA A 1103 -41.25 6.05 13.99
N ILE A 1104 -40.81 7.17 14.58
CA ILE A 1104 -40.40 7.29 15.98
C ILE A 1104 -41.59 7.76 16.83
N LEU A 1105 -42.31 8.81 16.40
CA LEU A 1105 -43.44 9.40 17.14
C LEU A 1105 -44.53 8.40 17.51
N LYS A 1106 -44.80 7.39 16.67
CA LYS A 1106 -45.74 6.31 16.99
C LYS A 1106 -45.39 5.54 18.28
N TYR A 1107 -44.11 5.56 18.68
CA TYR A 1107 -43.57 4.93 19.88
C TYR A 1107 -43.08 5.97 20.90
N GLY A 1108 -43.29 7.27 20.64
CA GLY A 1108 -43.08 8.35 21.59
C GLY A 1108 -43.86 8.08 22.88
N GLY A 1109 -43.17 8.23 24.00
CA GLY A 1109 -43.66 7.90 25.32
C GLY A 1109 -43.81 6.41 25.64
N THR A 1110 -43.19 5.50 24.88
CA THR A 1110 -43.28 4.04 25.09
C THR A 1110 -41.94 3.32 24.99
N ASP A 1111 -41.91 2.03 25.34
CA ASP A 1111 -40.77 1.14 25.06
C ASP A 1111 -40.86 0.64 23.60
N GLY A 1112 -39.91 1.08 22.78
CA GLY A 1112 -39.80 0.76 21.36
C GLY A 1112 -38.83 -0.39 21.06
N THR A 1113 -38.26 -1.07 22.06
CA THR A 1113 -37.11 -1.99 21.87
C THR A 1113 -37.36 -3.03 20.78
N ALA A 1114 -38.51 -3.72 20.85
CA ALA A 1114 -38.84 -4.81 19.93
C ALA A 1114 -39.05 -4.35 18.47
N ILE A 1115 -39.52 -3.11 18.24
CA ILE A 1115 -39.65 -2.57 16.87
C ILE A 1115 -38.33 -1.97 16.38
N PHE A 1116 -37.48 -1.47 17.28
CA PHE A 1116 -36.14 -1.02 16.97
C PHE A 1116 -35.27 -2.19 16.51
N GLU A 1117 -35.21 -3.30 17.26
CA GLU A 1117 -34.48 -4.52 16.88
C GLU A 1117 -34.92 -5.11 15.54
N ALA A 1118 -36.19 -4.92 15.15
CA ALA A 1118 -36.73 -5.44 13.90
C ALA A 1118 -36.29 -4.65 12.64
N VAL A 1119 -35.68 -3.46 12.80
CA VAL A 1119 -35.33 -2.55 11.69
C VAL A 1119 -33.92 -1.98 11.81
N HIS A 1120 -33.34 -1.96 13.01
CA HIS A 1120 -32.09 -1.29 13.35
C HIS A 1120 -31.18 -2.17 14.22
N SER A 1121 -29.87 -2.06 14.03
CA SER A 1121 -28.89 -2.66 14.93
C SER A 1121 -28.73 -1.82 16.20
N ARG A 1122 -28.47 -2.48 17.34
CA ARG A 1122 -28.34 -1.82 18.65
C ARG A 1122 -27.30 -0.69 18.67
N ASN A 1123 -26.19 -0.87 17.95
CA ASN A 1123 -25.09 0.10 17.83
C ASN A 1123 -25.52 1.45 17.22
N MET A 1124 -26.70 1.56 16.59
CA MET A 1124 -27.22 2.86 16.13
C MET A 1124 -27.63 3.79 17.28
N LEU A 1125 -27.69 3.28 18.52
CA LEU A 1125 -27.91 4.10 19.73
C LEU A 1125 -26.64 4.72 20.28
N ASP A 1126 -25.45 4.35 19.78
CA ASP A 1126 -24.17 4.87 20.25
C ASP A 1126 -24.01 6.38 19.96
N ASP A 1127 -24.84 6.95 19.08
CA ASP A 1127 -24.92 8.39 18.77
C ASP A 1127 -25.83 9.21 19.70
N PHE A 1128 -26.63 8.55 20.55
CA PHE A 1128 -27.64 9.17 21.41
C PHE A 1128 -27.30 8.96 22.88
N GLU A 1129 -27.22 10.03 23.67
CA GLU A 1129 -27.04 9.90 25.11
C GLU A 1129 -28.37 9.54 25.79
N PRO A 1130 -28.42 8.47 26.61
CA PRO A 1130 -29.63 8.12 27.35
C PRO A 1130 -29.86 9.11 28.49
N ILE A 1131 -30.98 9.82 28.43
CA ILE A 1131 -31.41 10.84 29.41
C ILE A 1131 -31.92 10.24 30.73
N GLY A 1132 -32.15 8.93 30.77
CA GLY A 1132 -32.59 8.23 31.97
C GLY A 1132 -32.68 6.72 31.79
N ARG A 1133 -33.16 6.03 32.82
CA ARG A 1133 -33.43 4.59 32.81
C ARG A 1133 -34.93 4.35 32.99
N LEU A 1134 -35.51 3.47 32.18
CA LEU A 1134 -36.91 3.06 32.37
C LEU A 1134 -37.00 2.10 33.56
N VAL A 1135 -37.89 2.40 34.51
CA VAL A 1135 -38.16 1.61 35.73
C VAL A 1135 -39.65 1.41 36.00
#